data_AF-A0A8S2QCL6-F1
#
_entry.id   AF-A0A8S2QCL6-F1
#
_cell.length_a   1.000
_cell.length_b   1.000
_cell.length_c   1.000
_cell.angle_alpha   90.00
_cell.angle_beta   90.00
_cell.angle_gamma   90.00
#
_symmetry.space_group_name_H-M   'P 1'
#
loop_
_entity.id
_entity.type
_entity.pdbx_description
1 polymer ?
#
loop_
_entity_poly.entity_id
_entity_poly.type
_entity_poly.pdbx_seq_one_letter_code
_entity_poly.pdbx_strand_id
1 'polypeptide(L)'
;MSESASYIGNVFDDNSEEQLFFDTVISRFENYDISNRAHQNKYFSTDIDYIIECAITSLTSSEHLERLSKQIDAFFYIYRRVVEYNAYNKKSDSPLKEFQEKLLQESGNVFKSTKGLKPCLSITNKALIERMNIQQHLGAITEIKDIEKLSTFFALCNLSFQSSLLVYGDIRLQWIDILSKIRQWNISLVIFISHYVEYKLAFERFPFDIPALIHLIRVIHQPNSTDVSPFAIFHSILNDLNLDHKVFFNLFLTTFGDGVKNKLYKESHICQLLRLLTEREDLLSMSLSTYASHVSINDLWYIFLYLSTAGEINQTMEKQLVLILNQRIEKIPVATFKTNYKLADAWLKTMKDENRPTFIRIVDTVLYTFLNKQLNDDQYSWKFTLHDLQDLLSMTLRFLSTIDLQQQSCLLIIQHLFKLDKNVTTKFIRIKNLFNRLNDFDQNLWERNDPACIIRDEWLNDYSFYIPQDWLMLTKNDYQTLSSIHQNNRWSIHIWSRLVILSLSKLETNKWNETISQLNAWMINVKHDIFEANDTLTIIFVKSARTTYHGMLSMSNVIYFLPFCDLKNMLTLSDLQRYKFPVTTAQIHAIVSIDKPNDIDISVTDRKEEFFRRFIQQVNAWLEWFDKFIDIFQHITEWLKTRKLQSAEQLLNDIHTIKKDSMVSLIKIKAIIQDIVELLKPFKNLHRLCDLFNCMNSFENIDSGTLSNEEQRKSYIEELKRFHTNNTFTVNAKTKHEHCHPIGARRVVRWSLACEKLECNINIEYRINTPRINSYTLFSKEKIPLDKNVLRGQFKTQRNGDLIITINNQNGGTPRTIWYQCKTAPFSTCHLFDGIFFMLRQQYFEQSIENIKDKDLSDLIDKVFSFIDRLLNGDITLQEMDYLKTVFHDKNIDVKEEVKTLFANRLIIDNKRETTRTTTAEIISQGQNNQKIEQVCEWLRTYQYYSYLNIIIDCVQKFDIILNSDKNDESIDNLQEMNINENCSLKKISETYKDLYERFQKLTNHHLQLIKAISECSHVVQMIKKFDLYSTQGLRRFLELRDNLTTQFQLQERNNMILNSLIISYALCEPFVHQVENLEEFIDNLAKLSNIDETSLEHIK
;
A
#
# COMPACT_ATOMS: atom_id res chain seq x y z
N MET A 1 -68.57 63.92 -15.64
CA MET A 1 -68.53 62.45 -15.70
C MET A 1 -69.51 62.02 -16.79
N SER A 2 -69.08 61.16 -17.73
CA SER A 2 -69.95 60.59 -18.75
C SER A 2 -70.75 59.41 -18.20
N GLU A 3 -71.91 59.15 -18.80
CA GLU A 3 -72.75 57.99 -18.46
C GLU A 3 -71.98 56.67 -18.68
N SER A 4 -71.19 56.61 -19.75
CA SER A 4 -70.31 55.48 -20.09
C SER A 4 -69.26 55.18 -19.01
N ALA A 5 -68.71 56.21 -18.33
CA ALA A 5 -67.79 56.03 -17.20
C ALA A 5 -68.49 55.60 -15.91
N SER A 6 -69.72 56.10 -15.67
CA SER A 6 -70.56 55.63 -14.56
C SER A 6 -70.87 54.14 -14.69
N TYR A 7 -71.14 53.64 -15.91
CA TYR A 7 -71.33 52.21 -16.14
C TYR A 7 -70.09 51.36 -15.86
N ILE A 8 -68.87 51.89 -15.97
CA ILE A 8 -67.63 51.20 -15.56
C ILE A 8 -67.52 51.20 -14.03
N GLY A 9 -67.78 52.34 -13.37
CA GLY A 9 -67.75 52.43 -11.90
C GLY A 9 -68.76 51.48 -11.23
N ASN A 10 -69.96 51.33 -11.80
CA ASN A 10 -70.98 50.44 -11.26
C ASN A 10 -70.65 48.94 -11.44
N VAL A 11 -69.59 48.57 -12.19
CA VAL A 11 -69.19 47.17 -12.31
C VAL A 11 -68.69 46.64 -10.97
N PHE A 12 -68.10 47.48 -10.12
CA PHE A 12 -67.61 47.05 -8.81
C PHE A 12 -68.73 46.65 -7.82
N ASP A 13 -69.97 47.06 -8.09
CA ASP A 13 -71.16 46.66 -7.32
C ASP A 13 -71.79 45.34 -7.82
N ASP A 14 -71.30 44.78 -8.93
CA ASP A 14 -71.77 43.51 -9.47
C ASP A 14 -71.33 42.33 -8.58
N ASN A 15 -72.23 41.36 -8.41
CA ASN A 15 -71.98 40.13 -7.67
C ASN A 15 -71.37 39.02 -8.54
N SER A 16 -71.12 39.29 -9.83
CA SER A 16 -70.42 38.36 -10.71
C SER A 16 -68.96 38.14 -10.28
N GLU A 17 -68.44 36.94 -10.53
CA GLU A 17 -67.10 36.51 -10.13
C GLU A 17 -66.33 35.92 -11.35
N GLU A 18 -65.01 35.89 -11.26
CA GLU A 18 -64.11 35.23 -12.24
C GLU A 18 -64.35 35.71 -13.68
N GLN A 19 -64.47 34.78 -14.64
CA GLN A 19 -64.62 35.09 -16.07
C GLN A 19 -65.84 35.97 -16.35
N LEU A 20 -66.95 35.78 -15.64
CA LEU A 20 -68.21 36.49 -15.91
C LEU A 20 -68.13 37.97 -15.51
N PHE A 21 -67.45 38.25 -14.39
CA PHE A 21 -67.08 39.61 -14.01
C PHE A 21 -66.13 40.24 -15.02
N PHE A 22 -65.10 39.49 -15.41
CA PHE A 22 -64.08 39.95 -16.35
C PHE A 22 -64.66 40.30 -17.73
N ASP A 23 -65.56 39.48 -18.27
CA ASP A 23 -66.26 39.73 -19.54
C ASP A 23 -67.14 40.98 -19.45
N THR A 24 -67.80 41.18 -18.30
CA THR A 24 -68.59 42.38 -18.03
C THR A 24 -67.71 43.63 -18.04
N VAL A 25 -66.56 43.60 -17.36
CA VAL A 25 -65.57 44.70 -17.38
C VAL A 25 -65.13 45.01 -18.81
N ILE A 26 -64.75 44.00 -19.60
CA ILE A 26 -64.33 44.19 -21.00
C ILE A 26 -65.43 44.87 -21.81
N SER A 27 -66.66 44.35 -21.75
CA SER A 27 -67.79 44.92 -22.48
C SER A 27 -68.02 46.40 -22.13
N ARG A 28 -67.87 46.77 -20.86
CA ARG A 28 -67.98 48.18 -20.43
C ARG A 28 -66.85 49.06 -20.97
N PHE A 29 -65.61 48.58 -20.98
CA PHE A 29 -64.49 49.32 -21.56
C PHE A 29 -64.58 49.45 -23.08
N GLU A 30 -65.06 48.42 -23.80
CA GLU A 30 -65.29 48.48 -25.24
C GLU A 30 -66.39 49.49 -25.60
N ASN A 31 -67.50 49.49 -24.85
CA ASN A 31 -68.57 50.47 -25.01
C ASN A 31 -68.08 51.90 -24.71
N TYR A 32 -67.24 52.07 -23.68
CA TYR A 32 -66.60 53.35 -23.37
C TYR A 32 -65.69 53.82 -24.51
N ASP A 33 -64.88 52.93 -25.10
CA ASP A 33 -64.06 53.24 -26.28
C ASP A 33 -64.89 53.69 -27.48
N ILE A 34 -65.97 52.97 -27.79
CA ILE A 34 -66.87 53.29 -28.90
C ILE A 34 -67.50 54.67 -28.69
N SER A 35 -68.02 54.92 -27.48
CA SER A 35 -68.62 56.21 -27.10
C SER A 35 -67.61 57.36 -27.23
N ASN A 36 -66.37 57.16 -26.78
CA ASN A 36 -65.32 58.17 -26.87
C ASN A 36 -64.88 58.48 -28.30
N ARG A 37 -64.77 57.45 -29.16
CA ARG A 37 -64.43 57.62 -30.59
C ARG A 37 -65.54 58.35 -31.34
N ALA A 38 -66.80 58.10 -30.99
CA ALA A 38 -67.94 58.71 -31.66
C ALA A 38 -68.17 60.18 -31.25
N HIS A 39 -67.79 60.59 -30.04
CA HIS A 39 -68.28 61.86 -29.46
C HIS A 39 -67.19 62.85 -29.00
N GLN A 40 -65.90 62.55 -29.16
CA GLN A 40 -64.78 63.38 -28.65
C GLN A 40 -65.05 63.81 -27.19
N ASN A 41 -65.08 62.82 -26.29
CA ASN A 41 -65.55 62.98 -24.93
C ASN A 41 -64.80 64.11 -24.18
N LYS A 42 -65.50 65.22 -23.93
CA LYS A 42 -64.99 66.37 -23.16
C LYS A 42 -64.66 66.04 -21.70
N TYR A 43 -65.25 64.98 -21.17
CA TYR A 43 -65.08 64.52 -19.79
C TYR A 43 -64.06 63.38 -19.65
N PHE A 44 -63.38 62.98 -20.73
CA PHE A 44 -62.45 61.83 -20.75
C PHE A 44 -61.44 61.88 -19.60
N SER A 45 -60.91 63.07 -19.31
CA SER A 45 -59.99 63.32 -18.20
C SER A 45 -60.59 63.03 -16.83
N THR A 46 -61.82 63.50 -16.58
CA THR A 46 -62.55 63.32 -15.31
C THR A 46 -63.09 61.90 -15.16
N ASP A 47 -63.43 61.26 -16.27
CA ASP A 47 -63.89 59.87 -16.31
C ASP A 47 -62.78 58.91 -15.90
N ILE A 48 -61.53 59.15 -16.32
CA ILE A 48 -60.38 58.34 -15.89
C ILE A 48 -60.16 58.48 -14.37
N ASP A 49 -60.21 59.70 -13.84
CA ASP A 49 -60.05 59.92 -12.39
C ASP A 49 -61.16 59.21 -11.60
N TYR A 50 -62.40 59.27 -12.09
CA TYR A 50 -63.54 58.56 -11.49
C TYR A 50 -63.38 57.04 -11.52
N ILE A 51 -62.92 56.46 -12.63
CA ILE A 51 -62.67 55.01 -12.74
C ILE A 51 -61.58 54.57 -11.75
N ILE A 52 -60.51 55.36 -11.62
CA ILE A 52 -59.44 55.13 -10.64
C ILE A 52 -59.99 55.18 -9.21
N GLU A 53 -60.78 56.20 -8.89
CA GLU A 53 -61.39 56.39 -7.57
C GLU A 53 -62.32 55.23 -7.20
N CYS A 54 -63.17 54.79 -8.13
CA CYS A 54 -64.04 53.63 -7.94
C CYS A 54 -63.22 52.35 -7.69
N ALA A 55 -62.15 52.13 -8.45
CA ALA A 55 -61.29 50.96 -8.29
C ALA A 55 -60.55 50.96 -6.94
N ILE A 56 -60.04 52.12 -6.49
CA ILE A 56 -59.40 52.28 -5.17
C ILE A 56 -60.42 52.05 -4.05
N THR A 57 -61.63 52.60 -4.18
CA THR A 57 -62.70 52.44 -3.19
C THR A 57 -63.12 50.96 -3.06
N SER A 58 -63.23 50.26 -4.19
CA SER A 58 -63.51 48.82 -4.21
C SER A 58 -62.39 48.02 -3.52
N LEU A 59 -61.12 48.34 -3.77
CA LEU A 59 -59.97 47.68 -3.13
C LEU A 59 -59.87 47.96 -1.62
N THR A 60 -60.48 49.04 -1.11
CA THR A 60 -60.39 49.42 0.32
C THR A 60 -61.62 49.03 1.13
N SER A 61 -62.71 48.66 0.47
CA SER A 61 -63.94 48.18 1.12
C SER A 61 -63.79 46.74 1.59
N SER A 62 -64.11 46.48 2.86
CA SER A 62 -64.10 45.12 3.44
C SER A 62 -65.05 44.15 2.74
N GLU A 63 -66.16 44.64 2.16
CA GLU A 63 -67.15 43.81 1.47
C GLU A 63 -66.66 43.30 0.11
N HIS A 64 -65.88 44.11 -0.60
CA HIS A 64 -65.33 43.76 -1.93
C HIS A 64 -63.99 43.01 -1.84
N LEU A 65 -63.26 43.15 -0.73
CA LEU A 65 -61.96 42.52 -0.51
C LEU A 65 -62.03 40.98 -0.49
N GLU A 66 -63.14 40.40 0.00
CA GLU A 66 -63.37 38.95 -0.08
C GLU A 66 -63.45 38.44 -1.53
N ARG A 67 -63.93 39.29 -2.45
CA ARG A 67 -64.12 38.97 -3.88
C ARG A 67 -62.88 39.23 -4.72
N LEU A 68 -61.94 40.04 -4.24
CA LEU A 68 -60.70 40.38 -4.95
C LEU A 68 -59.94 39.14 -5.45
N SER A 69 -59.94 38.06 -4.66
CA SER A 69 -59.30 36.79 -5.03
C SER A 69 -59.84 36.15 -6.32
N LYS A 70 -61.09 36.47 -6.69
CA LYS A 70 -61.81 35.99 -7.87
C LYS A 70 -61.91 37.05 -8.98
N GLN A 71 -61.55 38.30 -8.70
CA GLN A 71 -61.69 39.42 -9.63
C GLN A 71 -60.33 40.02 -10.04
N ILE A 72 -59.22 39.43 -9.61
CA ILE A 72 -57.87 39.98 -9.78
C ILE A 72 -57.52 40.33 -11.23
N ASP A 73 -57.94 39.51 -12.18
CA ASP A 73 -57.69 39.68 -13.62
C ASP A 73 -58.28 40.99 -14.12
N ALA A 74 -59.49 41.29 -13.68
CA ALA A 74 -60.22 42.50 -14.04
C ALA A 74 -59.50 43.74 -13.51
N PHE A 75 -59.00 43.71 -12.27
CA PHE A 75 -58.25 44.84 -11.73
C PHE A 75 -56.95 45.12 -12.49
N PHE A 76 -56.19 44.09 -12.89
CA PHE A 76 -55.01 44.28 -13.74
C PHE A 76 -55.38 44.78 -15.14
N TYR A 77 -56.50 44.32 -15.71
CA TYR A 77 -57.01 44.84 -16.98
C TYR A 77 -57.42 46.32 -16.87
N ILE A 78 -58.21 46.68 -15.86
CA ILE A 78 -58.65 48.05 -15.59
C ILE A 78 -57.44 48.97 -15.45
N TYR A 79 -56.45 48.56 -14.64
CA TYR A 79 -55.20 49.31 -14.50
C TYR A 79 -54.53 49.56 -15.85
N ARG A 80 -54.39 48.52 -16.68
CA ARG A 80 -53.78 48.66 -18.00
C ARG A 80 -54.55 49.60 -18.93
N ARG A 81 -55.89 49.50 -18.95
CA ARG A 81 -56.72 50.39 -19.78
C ARG A 81 -56.56 51.84 -19.36
N VAL A 82 -56.52 52.09 -18.06
CA VAL A 82 -56.26 53.43 -17.50
C VAL A 82 -54.86 53.93 -17.89
N VAL A 83 -53.81 53.10 -17.83
CA VAL A 83 -52.46 53.45 -18.31
C VAL A 83 -52.49 53.88 -19.77
N GLU A 84 -53.15 53.09 -20.62
CA GLU A 84 -53.29 53.40 -22.05
C GLU A 84 -53.99 54.75 -22.26
N TYR A 85 -55.07 55.03 -21.51
CA TYR A 85 -55.80 56.29 -21.58
C TYR A 85 -55.00 57.49 -21.06
N ASN A 86 -54.23 57.33 -19.98
CA ASN A 86 -53.36 58.39 -19.46
C ASN A 86 -52.25 58.75 -20.44
N ALA A 87 -51.70 57.77 -21.18
CA ALA A 87 -50.74 58.01 -22.25
C ALA A 87 -51.34 58.86 -23.39
N TYR A 88 -52.62 58.65 -23.72
CA TYR A 88 -53.34 59.50 -24.68
C TYR A 88 -53.60 60.93 -24.16
N ASN A 89 -53.80 61.10 -22.84
CA ASN A 89 -54.22 62.35 -22.22
C ASN A 89 -53.06 63.20 -21.62
N LYS A 90 -51.81 62.72 -21.66
CA LYS A 90 -50.59 63.37 -21.12
C LYS A 90 -50.76 63.88 -19.67
N LYS A 91 -51.46 63.11 -18.83
CA LYS A 91 -51.84 63.49 -17.46
C LYS A 91 -50.77 63.10 -16.43
N SER A 92 -50.89 63.64 -15.21
CA SER A 92 -50.05 63.31 -14.06
C SER A 92 -50.29 61.88 -13.56
N ASP A 93 -49.21 61.13 -13.33
CA ASP A 93 -49.24 59.72 -12.89
C ASP A 93 -49.68 59.50 -11.43
N SER A 94 -49.93 60.55 -10.63
CA SER A 94 -50.17 60.43 -9.18
C SER A 94 -51.34 59.51 -8.79
N PRO A 95 -52.58 59.67 -9.31
CA PRO A 95 -53.72 58.82 -8.90
C PRO A 95 -53.57 57.38 -9.40
N LEU A 96 -52.92 57.20 -10.56
CA LEU A 96 -52.63 55.90 -11.13
C LEU A 96 -51.61 55.13 -10.27
N LYS A 97 -50.62 55.83 -9.71
CA LYS A 97 -49.65 55.26 -8.78
C LYS A 97 -50.32 54.80 -7.48
N GLU A 98 -51.25 55.58 -6.95
CA GLU A 98 -52.04 55.19 -5.76
C GLU A 98 -52.87 53.94 -6.02
N PHE A 99 -53.54 53.86 -7.18
CA PHE A 99 -54.26 52.65 -7.58
C PHE A 99 -53.33 51.44 -7.70
N GLN A 100 -52.15 51.61 -8.31
CA GLN A 100 -51.15 50.55 -8.37
C GLN A 100 -50.77 50.08 -6.96
N GLU A 101 -50.39 51.01 -6.07
CA GLU A 101 -49.95 50.69 -4.71
C GLU A 101 -51.01 49.92 -3.93
N LYS A 102 -52.28 50.33 -4.02
CA LYS A 102 -53.41 49.64 -3.39
C LYS A 102 -53.68 48.26 -3.97
N LEU A 103 -53.69 48.13 -5.31
CA LEU A 103 -53.86 46.83 -5.96
C LEU A 103 -52.80 45.84 -5.52
N LEU A 104 -51.53 46.26 -5.48
CA LEU A 104 -50.42 45.40 -5.07
C LEU A 104 -50.48 45.06 -3.57
N GLN A 105 -50.81 46.02 -2.71
CA GLN A 105 -50.98 45.79 -1.27
C GLN A 105 -52.04 44.73 -1.00
N GLU A 106 -53.24 44.89 -1.56
CA GLU A 106 -54.34 43.96 -1.31
C GLU A 106 -54.14 42.59 -1.96
N SER A 107 -53.46 42.55 -3.12
CA SER A 107 -53.01 41.27 -3.71
C SER A 107 -52.11 40.50 -2.74
N GLY A 108 -51.22 41.21 -2.03
CA GLY A 108 -50.37 40.63 -0.99
C GLY A 108 -51.16 40.14 0.24
N ASN A 109 -52.16 40.91 0.68
CA ASN A 109 -53.03 40.54 1.80
C ASN A 109 -53.86 39.28 1.49
N VAL A 110 -54.42 39.19 0.28
CA VAL A 110 -55.13 37.99 -0.19
C VAL A 110 -54.18 36.79 -0.26
N PHE A 111 -52.97 36.99 -0.78
CA PHE A 111 -51.97 35.91 -0.87
C PHE A 111 -51.57 35.37 0.50
N LYS A 112 -51.30 36.26 1.45
CA LYS A 112 -50.97 35.89 2.82
C LYS A 112 -52.13 35.17 3.53
N SER A 113 -53.34 35.74 3.47
CA SER A 113 -54.52 35.16 4.15
C SER A 113 -54.93 33.79 3.60
N THR A 114 -54.67 33.52 2.32
CA THR A 114 -54.97 32.23 1.67
C THR A 114 -53.79 31.26 1.63
N LYS A 115 -52.68 31.56 2.31
CA LYS A 115 -51.45 30.75 2.28
C LYS A 115 -50.95 30.47 0.86
N GLY A 116 -51.04 31.46 -0.01
CA GLY A 116 -50.55 31.43 -1.38
C GLY A 116 -51.49 30.81 -2.42
N LEU A 117 -52.66 30.30 -2.02
CA LEU A 117 -53.62 29.67 -2.94
C LEU A 117 -54.32 30.68 -3.87
N LYS A 118 -54.44 31.93 -3.45
CA LYS A 118 -55.03 33.03 -4.22
C LYS A 118 -54.14 34.27 -4.08
N PRO A 119 -54.27 35.32 -4.92
CA PRO A 119 -55.07 35.35 -6.14
C PRO A 119 -54.48 34.44 -7.23
N CYS A 120 -55.34 33.97 -8.15
CA CYS A 120 -54.95 33.19 -9.33
C CYS A 120 -55.64 33.76 -10.56
N LEU A 121 -55.00 33.65 -11.72
CA LEU A 121 -55.61 34.03 -12.98
C LEU A 121 -56.74 33.03 -13.32
N SER A 122 -57.93 33.56 -13.53
CA SER A 122 -59.12 32.80 -13.96
C SER A 122 -59.26 32.79 -15.48
N ILE A 123 -58.73 33.79 -16.16
CA ILE A 123 -58.82 33.94 -17.61
C ILE A 123 -57.77 33.09 -18.36
N THR A 124 -58.13 32.63 -19.56
CA THR A 124 -57.24 31.81 -20.41
C THR A 124 -56.90 32.49 -21.75
N ASN A 125 -57.50 33.64 -22.05
CA ASN A 125 -57.26 34.37 -23.31
C ASN A 125 -55.87 35.02 -23.31
N LYS A 126 -54.95 34.43 -24.08
CA LYS A 126 -53.56 34.87 -24.23
C LYS A 126 -53.41 36.35 -24.55
N ALA A 127 -54.18 36.89 -25.50
CA ALA A 127 -54.04 38.29 -25.92
C ALA A 127 -54.43 39.28 -24.80
N LEU A 128 -55.40 38.91 -23.96
CA LEU A 128 -55.82 39.74 -22.82
C LEU A 128 -54.81 39.66 -21.68
N ILE A 129 -54.24 38.48 -21.41
CA ILE A 129 -53.17 38.31 -20.42
C ILE A 129 -51.90 39.08 -20.83
N GLU A 130 -51.50 38.99 -22.11
CA GLU A 130 -50.39 39.78 -22.67
C GLU A 130 -50.64 41.28 -22.49
N ARG A 131 -51.89 41.73 -22.72
CA ARG A 131 -52.25 43.14 -22.55
C ARG A 131 -52.11 43.59 -21.10
N MET A 132 -52.60 42.82 -20.13
CA MET A 132 -52.49 43.18 -18.70
C MET A 132 -51.06 43.45 -18.26
N ASN A 133 -50.09 42.74 -18.85
CA ASN A 133 -48.67 42.92 -18.60
C ASN A 133 -48.30 42.88 -17.11
N ILE A 134 -48.77 41.83 -16.42
CA ILE A 134 -48.58 41.65 -14.97
C ILE A 134 -47.09 41.72 -14.58
N GLN A 135 -46.20 41.20 -15.42
CA GLN A 135 -44.75 41.24 -15.19
C GLN A 135 -44.17 42.67 -15.10
N GLN A 136 -44.82 43.68 -15.70
CA GLN A 136 -44.39 45.08 -15.56
C GLN A 136 -44.54 45.58 -14.12
N HIS A 137 -45.51 45.05 -13.37
CA HIS A 137 -45.75 45.43 -11.97
C HIS A 137 -44.68 44.90 -11.02
N LEU A 138 -44.00 43.80 -11.36
CA LEU A 138 -42.80 43.36 -10.62
C LEU A 138 -41.70 44.43 -10.66
N GLY A 139 -41.57 45.17 -11.77
CA GLY A 139 -40.61 46.27 -11.90
C GLY A 139 -40.91 47.47 -11.00
N ALA A 140 -42.13 47.60 -10.47
CA ALA A 140 -42.47 48.63 -9.50
C ALA A 140 -41.92 48.31 -8.09
N ILE A 141 -41.67 47.03 -7.80
CA ILE A 141 -41.02 46.62 -6.57
C ILE A 141 -39.50 46.66 -6.79
N THR A 142 -38.86 47.71 -6.28
CA THR A 142 -37.40 47.87 -6.35
C THR A 142 -36.71 47.56 -5.02
N GLU A 143 -37.47 47.52 -3.92
CA GLU A 143 -36.99 47.26 -2.56
C GLU A 143 -37.97 46.36 -1.79
N ILE A 144 -37.44 45.36 -1.09
CA ILE A 144 -38.19 44.51 -0.13
C ILE A 144 -37.78 44.91 1.29
N LYS A 145 -38.57 45.78 1.91
CA LYS A 145 -38.25 46.39 3.22
C LYS A 145 -38.78 45.61 4.44
N ASP A 146 -39.84 44.82 4.26
CA ASP A 146 -40.56 44.13 5.34
C ASP A 146 -41.30 42.87 4.81
N ILE A 147 -41.93 42.14 5.73
CA ILE A 147 -42.70 40.92 5.43
C ILE A 147 -43.96 41.22 4.60
N GLU A 148 -44.54 42.41 4.73
CA GLU A 148 -45.73 42.82 3.97
C GLU A 148 -45.38 42.96 2.48
N LYS A 149 -44.30 43.69 2.18
CA LYS A 149 -43.77 43.81 0.82
C LYS A 149 -43.28 42.48 0.25
N LEU A 150 -42.74 41.59 1.09
CA LEU A 150 -42.40 40.22 0.66
C LEU A 150 -43.65 39.42 0.24
N SER A 151 -44.76 39.56 0.98
CA SER A 151 -46.03 38.89 0.64
C SER A 151 -46.62 39.42 -0.67
N THR A 152 -46.60 40.73 -0.88
CA THR A 152 -46.95 41.36 -2.17
C THR A 152 -46.05 40.85 -3.30
N PHE A 153 -44.73 40.75 -3.06
CA PHE A 153 -43.79 40.26 -4.05
C PHE A 153 -44.11 38.81 -4.47
N PHE A 154 -44.40 37.91 -3.51
CA PHE A 154 -44.76 36.53 -3.83
C PHE A 154 -46.10 36.42 -4.57
N ALA A 155 -47.10 37.24 -4.22
CA ALA A 155 -48.36 37.32 -4.95
C ALA A 155 -48.13 37.65 -6.43
N LEU A 156 -47.28 38.64 -6.72
CA LEU A 156 -46.94 39.01 -8.09
C LEU A 156 -46.08 37.99 -8.81
N CYS A 157 -45.19 37.29 -8.10
CA CYS A 157 -44.43 36.17 -8.67
C CYS A 157 -45.40 35.08 -9.14
N ASN A 158 -46.36 34.68 -8.30
CA ASN A 158 -47.36 33.67 -8.63
C ASN A 158 -48.15 34.06 -9.89
N LEU A 159 -48.72 35.27 -9.91
CA LEU A 159 -49.45 35.77 -11.09
C LEU A 159 -48.57 35.92 -12.33
N SER A 160 -47.29 36.26 -12.17
CA SER A 160 -46.34 36.40 -13.28
C SER A 160 -45.95 35.05 -13.88
N PHE A 161 -45.77 34.02 -13.06
CA PHE A 161 -45.55 32.67 -13.52
C PHE A 161 -46.78 32.09 -14.22
N GLN A 162 -47.98 32.30 -13.65
CA GLN A 162 -49.25 31.88 -14.26
C GLN A 162 -49.47 32.56 -15.62
N SER A 163 -49.25 33.88 -15.70
CA SER A 163 -49.37 34.62 -16.97
C SER A 163 -48.33 34.16 -17.99
N SER A 164 -47.07 33.94 -17.58
CA SER A 164 -46.03 33.41 -18.46
C SER A 164 -46.40 32.04 -19.02
N LEU A 165 -46.96 31.15 -18.19
CA LEU A 165 -47.38 29.81 -18.60
C LEU A 165 -48.50 29.86 -19.65
N LEU A 166 -49.51 30.69 -19.41
CA LEU A 166 -50.67 30.83 -20.29
C LEU A 166 -50.31 31.49 -21.63
N VAL A 167 -49.31 32.38 -21.63
CA VAL A 167 -48.91 33.15 -22.81
C VAL A 167 -47.86 32.43 -23.64
N TYR A 168 -46.76 32.00 -23.03
CA TYR A 168 -45.58 31.51 -23.75
C TYR A 168 -45.44 29.98 -23.75
N GLY A 169 -46.34 29.26 -23.08
CA GLY A 169 -46.28 27.79 -22.97
C GLY A 169 -45.04 27.34 -22.21
N ASP A 170 -44.17 26.56 -22.86
CA ASP A 170 -42.98 25.94 -22.24
C ASP A 170 -41.78 26.87 -22.06
N ILE A 171 -41.80 28.11 -22.57
CA ILE A 171 -40.76 29.10 -22.26
C ILE A 171 -41.03 29.66 -20.86
N ARG A 172 -40.31 29.10 -19.88
CA ARG A 172 -40.54 29.38 -18.46
C ARG A 172 -39.75 30.61 -18.03
N LEU A 173 -40.47 31.67 -17.62
CA LEU A 173 -39.91 32.70 -16.73
C LEU A 173 -39.24 31.99 -15.55
N GLN A 174 -38.00 32.36 -15.22
CA GLN A 174 -37.26 31.75 -14.12
C GLN A 174 -37.22 32.69 -12.91
N TRP A 175 -37.03 32.11 -11.72
CA TRP A 175 -36.91 32.88 -10.48
C TRP A 175 -35.77 33.91 -10.54
N ILE A 176 -34.63 33.57 -11.16
CA ILE A 176 -33.49 34.47 -11.29
C ILE A 176 -33.82 35.74 -12.11
N ASP A 177 -34.69 35.63 -13.12
CA ASP A 177 -35.13 36.76 -13.95
C ASP A 177 -35.98 37.76 -13.16
N ILE A 178 -36.73 37.26 -12.18
CA ILE A 178 -37.57 38.06 -11.29
C ILE A 178 -36.71 38.71 -10.21
N LEU A 179 -35.90 37.90 -9.52
CA LEU A 179 -35.10 38.34 -8.38
C LEU A 179 -34.07 39.40 -8.75
N SER A 180 -33.46 39.28 -9.94
CA SER A 180 -32.46 40.23 -10.44
C SER A 180 -32.99 41.65 -10.66
N LYS A 181 -34.31 41.85 -10.69
CA LYS A 181 -34.95 43.18 -10.81
C LYS A 181 -35.02 43.93 -9.48
N ILE A 182 -34.89 43.23 -8.35
CA ILE A 182 -34.94 43.85 -7.01
C ILE A 182 -33.56 44.42 -6.66
N ARG A 183 -33.51 45.72 -6.32
CA ARG A 183 -32.25 46.43 -6.04
C ARG A 183 -31.83 46.32 -4.59
N GLN A 184 -32.79 46.32 -3.66
CA GLN A 184 -32.53 46.34 -2.22
C GLN A 184 -33.37 45.31 -1.47
N TRP A 185 -32.72 44.61 -0.54
CA TRP A 185 -33.34 43.60 0.31
C TRP A 185 -33.00 43.92 1.77
N ASN A 186 -33.98 44.32 2.58
CA ASN A 186 -33.81 44.58 4.01
C ASN A 186 -34.39 43.46 4.88
N ILE A 187 -34.53 42.27 4.31
CA ILE A 187 -34.96 41.03 4.99
C ILE A 187 -33.82 40.02 4.96
N SER A 188 -33.78 39.10 5.93
CA SER A 188 -32.77 38.04 5.93
C SER A 188 -33.13 36.91 4.96
N LEU A 189 -32.11 36.16 4.50
CA LEU A 189 -32.30 34.99 3.65
C LEU A 189 -33.23 33.95 4.31
N VAL A 190 -33.08 33.74 5.62
CA VAL A 190 -33.90 32.79 6.39
C VAL A 190 -35.38 33.22 6.39
N ILE A 191 -35.66 34.52 6.53
CA ILE A 191 -37.04 35.04 6.45
C ILE A 191 -37.63 34.82 5.06
N PHE A 192 -36.85 35.09 4.00
CA PHE A 192 -37.30 34.85 2.63
C PHE A 192 -37.65 33.36 2.41
N ILE A 193 -36.74 32.45 2.77
CA ILE A 193 -36.93 31.01 2.57
C ILE A 193 -38.07 30.47 3.41
N SER A 194 -38.20 30.87 4.68
CA SER A 194 -39.31 30.41 5.54
C SER A 194 -40.67 30.78 4.95
N HIS A 195 -40.84 31.99 4.42
CA HIS A 195 -42.08 32.41 3.75
C HIS A 195 -42.27 31.70 2.40
N TYR A 196 -41.19 31.47 1.63
CA TYR A 196 -41.30 30.66 0.42
C TYR A 196 -41.79 29.23 0.73
N VAL A 197 -41.25 28.61 1.79
CA VAL A 197 -41.66 27.27 2.23
C VAL A 197 -43.11 27.27 2.69
N GLU A 198 -43.57 28.31 3.41
CA GLU A 198 -44.98 28.49 3.77
C GLU A 198 -45.89 28.50 2.54
N TYR A 199 -45.44 29.11 1.44
CA TYR A 199 -46.20 29.24 0.19
C TYR A 199 -45.77 28.26 -0.91
N LYS A 200 -45.03 27.20 -0.57
CA LYS A 200 -44.40 26.28 -1.55
C LYS A 200 -45.41 25.67 -2.53
N LEU A 201 -46.63 25.39 -2.05
CA LEU A 201 -47.72 24.84 -2.87
C LEU A 201 -48.11 25.77 -4.03
N ALA A 202 -48.04 27.10 -3.84
CA ALA A 202 -48.34 28.07 -4.89
C ALA A 202 -47.34 28.01 -6.05
N PHE A 203 -46.13 27.50 -5.79
CA PHE A 203 -45.01 27.48 -6.73
C PHE A 203 -44.62 26.07 -7.19
N GLU A 204 -45.46 25.04 -6.99
CA GLU A 204 -45.12 23.66 -7.39
C GLU A 204 -44.76 23.51 -8.87
N ARG A 205 -45.44 24.27 -9.75
CA ARG A 205 -45.16 24.27 -11.20
C ARG A 205 -43.89 25.05 -11.57
N PHE A 206 -43.42 25.92 -10.67
CA PHE A 206 -42.27 26.79 -10.84
C PHE A 206 -41.40 26.78 -9.57
N PRO A 207 -40.82 25.62 -9.22
CA PRO A 207 -40.09 25.45 -7.97
C PRO A 207 -38.88 26.38 -7.93
N PHE A 208 -38.54 26.82 -6.72
CA PHE A 208 -37.36 27.66 -6.48
C PHE A 208 -36.10 26.85 -6.76
N ASP A 209 -35.28 27.32 -7.68
CA ASP A 209 -34.14 26.57 -8.22
C ASP A 209 -32.79 27.04 -7.66
N ILE A 210 -31.76 26.24 -7.93
CA ILE A 210 -30.39 26.48 -7.43
C ILE A 210 -29.82 27.83 -7.91
N PRO A 211 -29.93 28.21 -9.20
CA PRO A 211 -29.47 29.52 -9.66
C PRO A 211 -30.12 30.70 -8.92
N ALA A 212 -31.43 30.65 -8.66
CA ALA A 212 -32.12 31.68 -7.89
C ALA A 212 -31.65 31.75 -6.44
N LEU A 213 -31.44 30.59 -5.79
CA LEU A 213 -30.90 30.55 -4.43
C LEU A 213 -29.50 31.18 -4.34
N ILE A 214 -28.61 30.84 -5.28
CA ILE A 214 -27.25 31.42 -5.32
C ILE A 214 -27.32 32.93 -5.56
N HIS A 215 -28.21 33.39 -6.45
CA HIS A 215 -28.43 34.82 -6.66
C HIS A 215 -28.90 35.51 -5.38
N LEU A 216 -29.89 34.95 -4.67
CA LEU A 216 -30.35 35.50 -3.40
C LEU A 216 -29.25 35.55 -2.35
N ILE A 217 -28.45 34.48 -2.20
CA ILE A 217 -27.31 34.47 -1.30
C ILE A 217 -26.38 35.64 -1.65
N ARG A 218 -26.08 35.86 -2.93
CA ARG A 218 -25.20 36.95 -3.36
C ARG A 218 -25.73 38.35 -3.02
N VAL A 219 -27.04 38.58 -3.07
CA VAL A 219 -27.64 39.92 -2.90
C VAL A 219 -28.10 40.18 -1.46
N ILE A 220 -28.58 39.16 -0.74
CA ILE A 220 -29.13 39.28 0.62
C ILE A 220 -28.06 39.00 1.69
N HIS A 221 -27.12 38.10 1.44
CA HIS A 221 -26.28 37.59 2.52
C HIS A 221 -25.16 38.58 2.90
N GLN A 222 -25.28 39.17 4.10
CA GLN A 222 -24.22 39.93 4.75
C GLN A 222 -23.66 39.14 5.96
N PRO A 223 -22.62 38.31 5.77
CA PRO A 223 -22.13 37.37 6.78
C PRO A 223 -21.38 37.98 7.97
N ASN A 224 -21.24 39.31 8.04
CA ASN A 224 -20.22 39.93 8.91
C ASN A 224 -20.58 40.06 10.41
N SER A 225 -21.75 39.61 10.88
CA SER A 225 -22.17 39.90 12.28
C SER A 225 -22.68 38.74 13.12
N THR A 226 -22.77 37.53 12.60
CA THR A 226 -23.34 36.39 13.36
C THR A 226 -22.29 35.34 13.72
N ASP A 227 -22.49 34.63 14.82
CA ASP A 227 -21.64 33.50 15.24
C ASP A 227 -22.05 32.18 14.57
N VAL A 228 -23.22 32.16 13.94
CA VAL A 228 -23.74 30.99 13.23
C VAL A 228 -23.15 30.95 11.82
N SER A 229 -22.53 29.83 11.46
CA SER A 229 -21.95 29.67 10.13
C SER A 229 -23.01 29.75 9.03
N PRO A 230 -22.78 30.56 7.99
CA PRO A 230 -23.71 30.68 6.87
C PRO A 230 -23.87 29.38 6.10
N PHE A 231 -22.85 28.53 6.08
CA PHE A 231 -22.90 27.25 5.38
C PHE A 231 -23.81 26.23 6.07
N ALA A 232 -23.96 26.31 7.40
CA ALA A 232 -24.95 25.53 8.14
C ALA A 232 -26.37 25.96 7.76
N ILE A 233 -26.59 27.27 7.61
CA ILE A 233 -27.87 27.84 7.17
C ILE A 233 -28.16 27.38 5.73
N PHE A 234 -27.19 27.44 4.83
CA PHE A 234 -27.36 26.96 3.44
C PHE A 234 -27.69 25.46 3.40
N HIS A 235 -27.01 24.65 4.21
CA HIS A 235 -27.31 23.23 4.31
C HIS A 235 -28.74 22.97 4.79
N SER A 236 -29.23 23.71 5.79
CA SER A 236 -30.63 23.62 6.23
C SER A 236 -31.59 23.99 5.11
N ILE A 237 -31.35 25.11 4.44
CA ILE A 237 -32.20 25.62 3.33
C ILE A 237 -32.28 24.60 2.19
N LEU A 238 -31.16 23.97 1.81
CA LEU A 238 -31.16 22.95 0.75
C LEU A 238 -32.05 21.76 1.11
N ASN A 239 -32.08 21.35 2.38
CA ASN A 239 -32.96 20.29 2.85
C ASN A 239 -34.44 20.73 2.84
N ASP A 240 -34.75 21.92 3.34
CA ASP A 240 -36.12 22.47 3.36
C ASP A 240 -36.71 22.58 1.94
N LEU A 241 -35.86 22.94 0.98
CA LEU A 241 -36.23 23.07 -0.44
C LEU A 241 -36.14 21.77 -1.23
N ASN A 242 -35.53 20.70 -0.68
CA ASN A 242 -35.22 19.44 -1.35
C ASN A 242 -34.36 19.64 -2.63
N LEU A 243 -33.31 20.45 -2.51
CA LEU A 243 -32.37 20.75 -3.61
C LEU A 243 -31.11 19.87 -3.53
N ASP A 244 -30.51 19.58 -4.69
CA ASP A 244 -29.29 18.78 -4.75
C ASP A 244 -28.08 19.55 -4.21
N HIS A 245 -27.49 19.01 -3.13
CA HIS A 245 -26.35 19.61 -2.45
C HIS A 245 -25.12 19.73 -3.34
N LYS A 246 -24.87 18.71 -4.18
CA LYS A 246 -23.69 18.67 -5.06
C LYS A 246 -23.80 19.69 -6.18
N VAL A 247 -24.96 19.78 -6.83
CA VAL A 247 -25.21 20.79 -7.87
C VAL A 247 -25.12 22.20 -7.29
N PHE A 248 -25.68 22.42 -6.09
CA PHE A 248 -25.58 23.70 -5.41
C PHE A 248 -24.13 24.11 -5.14
N PHE A 249 -23.35 23.27 -4.44
CA PHE A 249 -21.99 23.64 -4.07
C PHE A 249 -21.09 23.82 -5.30
N ASN A 250 -21.29 23.06 -6.37
CA ASN A 250 -20.58 23.25 -7.63
C ASN A 250 -20.82 24.63 -8.25
N LEU A 251 -22.07 25.05 -8.36
CA LEU A 251 -22.41 26.36 -8.92
C LEU A 251 -22.06 27.50 -7.95
N PHE A 252 -22.06 27.22 -6.65
CA PHE A 252 -21.76 28.20 -5.61
C PHE A 252 -20.26 28.54 -5.51
N LEU A 253 -19.34 27.72 -6.05
CA LEU A 253 -17.89 27.91 -5.95
C LEU A 253 -17.42 29.32 -6.34
N THR A 254 -17.98 29.91 -7.41
CA THR A 254 -17.63 31.28 -7.83
C THR A 254 -18.03 32.32 -6.78
N THR A 255 -19.25 32.19 -6.23
CA THR A 255 -19.76 33.08 -5.17
C THR A 255 -18.99 32.89 -3.86
N PHE A 256 -18.61 31.65 -3.55
CA PHE A 256 -17.73 31.34 -2.43
C PHE A 256 -16.37 32.02 -2.59
N GLY A 257 -15.72 31.90 -3.76
CA GLY A 257 -14.44 32.54 -4.05
C GLY A 257 -14.49 34.07 -3.92
N ASP A 258 -15.53 34.70 -4.47
CA ASP A 258 -15.75 36.15 -4.31
C ASP A 258 -15.93 36.54 -2.83
N GLY A 259 -16.68 35.74 -2.07
CA GLY A 259 -16.87 35.97 -0.64
C GLY A 259 -15.58 35.83 0.18
N VAL A 260 -14.74 34.83 -0.13
CA VAL A 260 -13.42 34.65 0.48
C VAL A 260 -12.52 35.84 0.17
N LYS A 261 -12.46 36.27 -1.10
CA LYS A 261 -11.67 37.44 -1.54
C LYS A 261 -12.08 38.72 -0.82
N ASN A 262 -13.37 38.89 -0.56
CA ASN A 262 -13.93 40.03 0.14
C ASN A 262 -13.96 39.87 1.67
N LYS A 263 -13.32 38.81 2.22
CA LYS A 263 -13.24 38.50 3.66
C LYS A 263 -14.61 38.45 4.36
N LEU A 264 -15.60 37.92 3.65
CA LEU A 264 -16.97 37.78 4.15
C LEU A 264 -17.13 36.63 5.15
N TYR A 265 -16.21 35.66 5.19
CA TYR A 265 -16.33 34.46 6.04
C TYR A 265 -15.27 34.43 7.14
N LYS A 266 -15.68 34.15 8.38
CA LYS A 266 -14.79 33.83 9.50
C LYS A 266 -14.13 32.46 9.29
N GLU A 267 -13.01 32.22 9.95
CA GLU A 267 -12.26 30.95 9.90
C GLU A 267 -13.11 29.77 10.37
N SER A 268 -13.92 29.97 11.40
CA SER A 268 -14.87 28.97 11.90
C SER A 268 -15.90 28.56 10.84
N HIS A 269 -16.35 29.52 10.01
CA HIS A 269 -17.29 29.27 8.93
C HIS A 269 -16.66 28.39 7.86
N ILE A 270 -15.42 28.71 7.44
CA ILE A 270 -14.67 27.93 6.45
C ILE A 270 -14.44 26.50 6.96
N CYS A 271 -14.02 26.34 8.21
CA CYS A 271 -13.78 25.02 8.79
C CYS A 271 -15.07 24.18 8.83
N GLN A 272 -16.20 24.77 9.17
CA GLN A 272 -17.48 24.07 9.15
C GLN A 272 -17.90 23.65 7.74
N LEU A 273 -17.68 24.50 6.72
CA LEU A 273 -17.90 24.13 5.33
C LEU A 273 -17.06 22.91 4.92
N LEU A 274 -15.74 22.97 5.18
CA LEU A 274 -14.84 21.88 4.82
C LEU A 274 -15.24 20.58 5.51
N ARG A 275 -15.67 20.64 6.78
CA ARG A 275 -16.19 19.47 7.51
C ARG A 275 -17.47 18.92 6.89
N LEU A 276 -18.44 19.76 6.53
CA LEU A 276 -19.66 19.33 5.85
C LEU A 276 -19.38 18.62 4.51
N LEU A 277 -18.27 18.97 3.84
CA LEU A 277 -17.90 18.39 2.55
C LEU A 277 -16.99 17.16 2.64
N THR A 278 -16.62 16.71 3.85
CA THR A 278 -15.65 15.60 4.02
C THR A 278 -16.06 14.28 3.39
N GLU A 279 -17.35 14.00 3.29
CA GLU A 279 -17.87 12.78 2.66
C GLU A 279 -17.87 12.84 1.13
N ARG A 280 -17.61 14.01 0.54
CA ARG A 280 -17.59 14.22 -0.92
C ARG A 280 -16.25 14.81 -1.37
N GLU A 281 -15.32 13.91 -1.69
CA GLU A 281 -13.93 14.26 -2.02
C GLU A 281 -13.81 15.30 -3.15
N ASP A 282 -14.66 15.23 -4.18
CA ASP A 282 -14.69 16.18 -5.29
C ASP A 282 -15.02 17.61 -4.85
N LEU A 283 -16.10 17.79 -4.09
CA LEU A 283 -16.54 19.09 -3.59
C LEU A 283 -15.57 19.66 -2.56
N LEU A 284 -15.04 18.81 -1.68
CA LEU A 284 -14.01 19.19 -0.72
C LEU A 284 -12.77 19.73 -1.44
N SER A 285 -12.28 19.00 -2.45
CA SER A 285 -11.10 19.39 -3.21
C SER A 285 -11.31 20.73 -3.91
N MET A 286 -12.44 20.92 -4.57
CA MET A 286 -12.77 22.16 -5.28
C MET A 286 -12.92 23.35 -4.33
N SER A 287 -13.60 23.16 -3.20
CA SER A 287 -13.82 24.22 -2.21
C SER A 287 -12.52 24.63 -1.52
N LEU A 288 -11.71 23.66 -1.11
CA LEU A 288 -10.40 23.91 -0.50
C LEU A 288 -9.44 24.58 -1.50
N SER A 289 -9.44 24.16 -2.76
CA SER A 289 -8.66 24.79 -3.84
C SER A 289 -9.09 26.24 -4.08
N THR A 290 -10.41 26.48 -4.13
CA THR A 290 -10.99 27.81 -4.32
C THR A 290 -10.67 28.72 -3.13
N TYR A 291 -10.71 28.21 -1.90
CA TYR A 291 -10.28 28.95 -0.73
C TYR A 291 -8.79 29.30 -0.83
N ALA A 292 -7.94 28.30 -1.07
CA ALA A 292 -6.49 28.46 -1.15
C ALA A 292 -6.03 29.42 -2.26
N SER A 293 -6.77 29.55 -3.37
CA SER A 293 -6.45 30.50 -4.44
C SER A 293 -6.68 31.96 -4.06
N HIS A 294 -7.54 32.23 -3.07
CA HIS A 294 -7.94 33.58 -2.66
C HIS A 294 -7.32 34.05 -1.35
N VAL A 295 -6.66 33.17 -0.58
CA VAL A 295 -6.04 33.51 0.71
C VAL A 295 -4.52 33.38 0.71
N SER A 296 -3.87 33.99 1.71
CA SER A 296 -2.44 33.80 1.91
C SER A 296 -2.13 32.39 2.43
N ILE A 297 -0.89 31.94 2.32
CA ILE A 297 -0.47 30.67 2.90
C ILE A 297 -0.63 30.64 4.42
N ASN A 298 -0.51 31.78 5.09
CA ASN A 298 -0.66 31.87 6.54
C ASN A 298 -2.12 31.62 6.95
N ASP A 299 -3.07 32.18 6.21
CA ASP A 299 -4.50 31.97 6.46
C ASP A 299 -4.88 30.50 6.21
N LEU A 300 -4.37 29.92 5.11
CA LEU A 300 -4.55 28.49 4.81
C LEU A 300 -3.97 27.60 5.91
N TRP A 301 -2.78 27.93 6.42
CA TRP A 301 -2.16 27.23 7.54
C TRP A 301 -3.01 27.34 8.80
N TYR A 302 -3.55 28.53 9.08
CA TYR A 302 -4.41 28.76 10.23
C TYR A 302 -5.70 27.93 10.16
N ILE A 303 -6.30 27.79 8.99
CA ILE A 303 -7.45 26.88 8.77
C ILE A 303 -7.07 25.43 9.06
N PHE A 304 -5.91 24.96 8.58
CA PHE A 304 -5.41 23.62 8.89
C PHE A 304 -5.25 23.41 10.41
N LEU A 305 -4.63 24.36 11.11
CA LEU A 305 -4.47 24.32 12.55
C LEU A 305 -5.83 24.26 13.26
N TYR A 306 -6.77 25.13 12.86
CA TYR A 306 -8.11 25.19 13.41
C TYR A 306 -8.88 23.88 13.22
N LEU A 307 -8.88 23.32 12.02
CA LEU A 307 -9.49 22.02 11.72
C LEU A 307 -8.97 20.92 12.65
N SER A 308 -7.67 20.90 12.90
CA SER A 308 -7.01 19.91 13.75
C SER A 308 -7.45 19.98 15.22
N THR A 309 -7.98 21.12 15.68
CA THR A 309 -8.53 21.29 17.04
C THR A 309 -10.04 21.14 17.13
N ALA A 310 -10.76 21.49 16.06
CA ALA A 310 -12.22 21.57 16.06
C ALA A 310 -12.91 20.19 15.93
N GLY A 311 -12.23 19.15 15.43
CA GLY A 311 -12.72 17.77 15.40
C GLY A 311 -11.88 16.83 14.54
N GLU A 312 -12.34 15.58 14.35
CA GLU A 312 -11.56 14.53 13.71
C GLU A 312 -11.19 14.86 12.25
N ILE A 313 -9.91 14.67 11.89
CA ILE A 313 -9.43 14.74 10.50
C ILE A 313 -9.47 13.34 9.91
N ASN A 314 -10.46 13.08 9.06
CA ASN A 314 -10.54 11.82 8.33
C ASN A 314 -9.53 11.74 7.17
N GLN A 315 -9.38 10.55 6.59
CA GLN A 315 -8.40 10.29 5.52
C GLN A 315 -8.62 11.17 4.27
N THR A 316 -9.88 11.44 3.90
CA THR A 316 -10.21 12.30 2.74
C THR A 316 -9.74 13.74 2.97
N MET A 317 -10.01 14.28 4.15
CA MET A 317 -9.56 15.62 4.55
C MET A 317 -8.03 15.69 4.62
N GLU A 318 -7.39 14.70 5.23
CA GLU A 318 -5.93 14.59 5.28
C GLU A 318 -5.32 14.64 3.87
N LYS A 319 -5.79 13.78 2.95
CA LYS A 319 -5.29 13.71 1.58
C LYS A 319 -5.39 15.06 0.85
N GLN A 320 -6.54 15.73 0.95
CA GLN A 320 -6.76 17.01 0.26
C GLN A 320 -5.99 18.16 0.91
N LEU A 321 -5.88 18.19 2.24
CA LEU A 321 -5.07 19.18 2.96
C LEU A 321 -3.59 19.03 2.57
N VAL A 322 -3.03 17.82 2.59
CA VAL A 322 -1.64 17.57 2.18
C VAL A 322 -1.41 18.04 0.75
N LEU A 323 -2.31 17.71 -0.18
CA LEU A 323 -2.20 18.10 -1.58
C LEU A 323 -2.13 19.64 -1.74
N ILE A 324 -3.08 20.37 -1.16
CA ILE A 324 -3.19 21.83 -1.34
C ILE A 324 -2.10 22.57 -0.56
N LEU A 325 -1.77 22.12 0.66
CA LEU A 325 -0.68 22.67 1.43
C LEU A 325 0.64 22.50 0.68
N ASN A 326 0.93 21.31 0.15
CA ASN A 326 2.15 21.07 -0.64
C ASN A 326 2.25 21.99 -1.87
N GLN A 327 1.18 22.11 -2.65
CA GLN A 327 1.15 22.98 -3.83
C GLN A 327 1.47 24.45 -3.50
N ARG A 328 1.05 24.93 -2.32
CA ARG A 328 1.24 26.32 -1.90
C ARG A 328 2.56 26.54 -1.17
N ILE A 329 2.98 25.60 -0.31
CA ILE A 329 4.20 25.69 0.51
C ILE A 329 5.46 25.72 -0.36
N GLU A 330 5.43 25.07 -1.51
CA GLU A 330 6.57 24.95 -2.39
C GLU A 330 7.15 26.29 -2.89
N LYS A 331 6.36 27.37 -2.83
CA LYS A 331 6.71 28.68 -3.40
C LYS A 331 6.93 29.77 -2.34
N ILE A 332 6.96 29.43 -1.05
CA ILE A 332 7.00 30.43 0.02
C ILE A 332 8.42 30.64 0.57
N PRO A 333 8.75 31.84 1.08
CA PRO A 333 10.02 32.08 1.75
C PRO A 333 10.18 31.26 3.02
N VAL A 334 11.43 30.88 3.34
CA VAL A 334 11.80 30.12 4.56
C VAL A 334 11.30 30.78 5.84
N ALA A 335 11.40 32.11 5.94
CA ALA A 335 10.92 32.85 7.12
C ALA A 335 9.41 32.69 7.36
N THR A 336 8.62 32.70 6.28
CA THR A 336 7.17 32.48 6.34
C THR A 336 6.86 31.05 6.75
N PHE A 337 7.56 30.07 6.17
CA PHE A 337 7.42 28.66 6.54
C PHE A 337 7.74 28.42 8.01
N LYS A 338 8.86 28.96 8.51
CA LYS A 338 9.26 28.86 9.92
C LYS A 338 8.19 29.42 10.86
N THR A 339 7.58 30.54 10.50
CA THR A 339 6.52 31.16 11.30
C THR A 339 5.31 30.24 11.42
N ASN A 340 4.88 29.66 10.29
CA ASN A 340 3.77 28.71 10.25
C ASN A 340 4.08 27.42 11.03
N TYR A 341 5.32 26.93 10.94
CA TYR A 341 5.75 25.73 11.66
C TYR A 341 5.83 25.96 13.18
N LYS A 342 6.32 27.14 13.62
CA LYS A 342 6.29 27.54 15.05
C LYS A 342 4.86 27.64 15.60
N LEU A 343 3.92 28.12 14.77
CA LEU A 343 2.50 28.13 15.15
C LEU A 343 1.96 26.70 15.32
N ALA A 344 2.33 25.77 14.43
CA ALA A 344 1.97 24.36 14.58
C ALA A 344 2.51 23.74 15.89
N ASP A 345 3.73 24.08 16.30
CA ASP A 345 4.36 23.57 17.54
C ASP A 345 3.59 24.05 18.78
N ALA A 346 3.19 25.32 18.79
CA ALA A 346 2.36 25.88 19.86
C ALA A 346 0.99 25.18 19.96
N TRP A 347 0.40 24.83 18.82
CA TRP A 347 -0.91 24.18 18.72
C TRP A 347 -0.88 22.68 19.03
N LEU A 348 0.27 22.01 18.87
CA LEU A 348 0.44 20.59 19.24
C LEU A 348 0.09 20.33 20.72
N LYS A 349 0.26 21.36 21.58
CA LYS A 349 -0.05 21.32 23.01
C LYS A 349 -1.54 21.45 23.32
N THR A 350 -2.32 22.07 22.44
CA THR A 350 -3.75 22.33 22.62
C THR A 350 -4.63 21.37 21.84
N MET A 351 -4.04 20.47 21.06
CA MET A 351 -4.72 19.52 20.20
C MET A 351 -5.22 18.30 20.98
N LYS A 352 -6.36 17.74 20.56
CA LYS A 352 -6.91 16.48 21.11
C LYS A 352 -5.99 15.31 20.74
N ASP A 353 -5.81 14.35 21.66
CA ASP A 353 -4.89 13.22 21.47
C ASP A 353 -5.23 12.35 20.24
N GLU A 354 -6.52 12.21 19.90
CA GLU A 354 -7.01 11.45 18.74
C GLU A 354 -6.49 11.99 17.40
N ASN A 355 -6.34 13.32 17.28
CA ASN A 355 -5.87 13.97 16.04
C ASN A 355 -4.36 14.09 15.96
N ARG A 356 -3.64 13.90 17.08
CA ARG A 356 -2.19 14.13 17.16
C ARG A 356 -1.41 13.30 16.12
N PRO A 357 -1.67 11.99 15.90
CA PRO A 357 -0.93 11.21 14.91
C PRO A 357 -1.13 11.72 13.47
N THR A 358 -2.38 12.02 13.09
CA THR A 358 -2.73 12.53 11.76
C THR A 358 -2.13 13.92 11.53
N PHE A 359 -2.19 14.79 12.54
CA PHE A 359 -1.58 16.12 12.48
C PHE A 359 -0.06 16.05 12.26
N ILE A 360 0.64 15.21 13.04
CA ILE A 360 2.09 15.02 12.89
C ILE A 360 2.43 14.54 11.48
N ARG A 361 1.65 13.59 10.93
CA ARG A 361 1.87 13.05 9.58
C ARG A 361 1.67 14.11 8.48
N ILE A 362 0.65 14.96 8.59
CA ILE A 362 0.42 16.07 7.65
C ILE A 362 1.58 17.07 7.74
N VAL A 363 1.95 17.50 8.95
CA VAL A 363 3.03 18.47 9.17
C VAL A 363 4.37 17.94 8.63
N ASP A 364 4.71 16.67 8.90
CA ASP A 364 5.94 16.05 8.40
C ASP A 364 5.94 15.91 6.87
N THR A 365 4.82 15.51 6.27
CA THR A 365 4.71 15.41 4.80
C THR A 365 4.89 16.76 4.12
N VAL A 366 4.29 17.81 4.69
CA VAL A 366 4.43 19.18 4.18
C VAL A 366 5.85 19.70 4.38
N LEU A 367 6.45 19.43 5.53
CA LEU A 367 7.85 19.76 5.82
C LEU A 367 8.79 19.08 4.84
N TYR A 368 8.65 17.77 4.63
CA TYR A 368 9.45 17.02 3.67
C TYR A 368 9.34 17.62 2.28
N THR A 369 8.12 17.94 1.82
CA THR A 369 7.89 18.51 0.49
C THR A 369 8.54 19.89 0.35
N PHE A 370 8.40 20.74 1.37
CA PHE A 370 9.05 22.04 1.42
C PHE A 370 10.57 21.91 1.36
N LEU A 371 11.15 21.08 2.23
CA LEU A 371 12.60 20.84 2.31
C LEU A 371 13.14 20.24 1.03
N ASN A 372 12.50 19.21 0.48
CA ASN A 372 12.95 18.53 -0.72
C ASN A 372 13.08 19.51 -1.89
N LYS A 373 12.10 20.41 -2.06
CA LYS A 373 12.18 21.44 -3.10
C LYS A 373 13.21 22.51 -2.79
N GLN A 374 13.15 23.11 -1.61
CA GLN A 374 13.99 24.26 -1.26
C GLN A 374 15.47 23.90 -1.15
N LEU A 375 15.77 22.67 -0.75
CA LEU A 375 17.12 22.20 -0.53
C LEU A 375 17.70 21.53 -1.79
N ASN A 376 16.93 20.72 -2.54
CA ASN A 376 17.48 20.10 -3.77
C ASN A 376 17.44 21.00 -5.01
N ASP A 377 16.78 22.16 -4.95
CA ASP A 377 16.84 23.17 -6.01
C ASP A 377 18.08 24.07 -5.84
N ASP A 378 19.02 23.98 -6.79
CA ASP A 378 20.25 24.76 -6.81
C ASP A 378 20.01 26.28 -6.76
N GLN A 379 18.81 26.77 -7.13
CA GLN A 379 18.45 28.19 -7.04
C GLN A 379 18.18 28.66 -5.61
N TYR A 380 17.77 27.78 -4.69
CA TYR A 380 17.31 28.14 -3.34
C TYR A 380 18.16 27.53 -2.22
N SER A 381 18.87 26.42 -2.50
CA SER A 381 19.62 25.65 -1.51
C SER A 381 20.68 26.46 -0.74
N TRP A 382 21.34 27.40 -1.41
CA TRP A 382 22.38 28.26 -0.83
C TRP A 382 21.84 29.39 0.06
N LYS A 383 20.52 29.59 0.12
CA LYS A 383 19.90 30.64 0.95
C LYS A 383 19.68 30.21 2.40
N PHE A 384 19.79 28.92 2.71
CA PHE A 384 19.67 28.43 4.09
C PHE A 384 20.95 28.68 4.86
N THR A 385 20.85 29.39 5.97
CA THR A 385 21.96 29.51 6.92
C THR A 385 22.05 28.28 7.81
N LEU A 386 23.20 28.07 8.45
CA LEU A 386 23.35 27.04 9.49
C LEU A 386 22.27 27.15 10.57
N HIS A 387 21.98 28.38 11.00
CA HIS A 387 20.96 28.66 12.00
C HIS A 387 19.56 28.26 11.49
N ASP A 388 19.27 28.43 10.19
CA ASP A 388 18.00 27.99 9.61
C ASP A 388 17.82 26.48 9.63
N LEU A 389 18.87 25.73 9.32
CA LEU A 389 18.85 24.27 9.33
C LEU A 389 18.79 23.71 10.75
N GLN A 390 19.51 24.33 11.70
CA GLN A 390 19.45 23.99 13.13
C GLN A 390 18.04 24.22 13.69
N ASP A 391 17.45 25.39 13.41
CA ASP A 391 16.07 25.70 13.78
C ASP A 391 15.12 24.66 13.21
N LEU A 392 15.20 24.37 11.89
CA LEU A 392 14.32 23.40 11.23
C LEU A 392 14.46 22.00 11.84
N LEU A 393 15.68 21.52 12.06
CA LEU A 393 15.90 20.20 12.67
C LEU A 393 15.34 20.13 14.09
N SER A 394 15.61 21.15 14.91
CA SER A 394 15.10 21.22 16.28
C SER A 394 13.57 21.23 16.31
N MET A 395 12.95 21.92 15.35
CA MET A 395 11.51 21.96 15.21
C MET A 395 10.97 20.60 14.77
N THR A 396 11.55 19.95 13.76
CA THR A 396 11.14 18.60 13.32
C THR A 396 11.16 17.61 14.48
N LEU A 397 12.25 17.59 15.25
CA LEU A 397 12.44 16.67 16.36
C LEU A 397 11.41 16.83 17.49
N ARG A 398 10.80 18.00 17.66
CA ARG A 398 9.73 18.22 18.66
C ARG A 398 8.41 17.55 18.30
N PHE A 399 8.13 17.39 17.01
CA PHE A 399 6.90 16.73 16.56
C PHE A 399 7.00 15.20 16.63
N LEU A 400 8.22 14.67 16.74
CA LEU A 400 8.47 13.24 16.74
C LEU A 400 8.48 12.71 18.17
N SER A 401 7.52 11.84 18.49
CA SER A 401 7.50 11.12 19.78
C SER A 401 8.73 10.22 19.98
N THR A 402 9.41 9.87 18.89
CA THR A 402 10.67 9.12 18.86
C THR A 402 11.74 9.98 18.20
N ILE A 403 12.80 10.29 18.93
CA ILE A 403 13.98 11.03 18.44
C ILE A 403 14.78 10.11 17.50
N ASP A 404 14.31 9.92 16.28
CA ASP A 404 14.97 9.10 15.25
C ASP A 404 15.35 9.98 14.05
N LEU A 405 16.65 10.10 13.79
CA LEU A 405 17.19 10.91 12.70
C LEU A 405 17.03 10.24 11.32
N GLN A 406 16.57 8.98 11.25
CA GLN A 406 16.33 8.26 10.00
C GLN A 406 15.07 8.72 9.24
N GLN A 407 14.26 9.58 9.83
CA GLN A 407 13.11 10.16 9.13
C GLN A 407 13.52 11.05 7.96
N GLN A 408 12.73 11.03 6.89
CA GLN A 408 13.09 11.65 5.61
C GLN A 408 13.36 13.16 5.72
N SER A 409 12.53 13.89 6.48
CA SER A 409 12.70 15.33 6.73
C SER A 409 14.02 15.63 7.46
N CYS A 410 14.36 14.83 8.49
CA CYS A 410 15.62 14.95 9.22
C CYS A 410 16.83 14.65 8.33
N LEU A 411 16.76 13.58 7.52
CA LEU A 411 17.83 13.21 6.59
C LEU A 411 18.11 14.30 5.55
N LEU A 412 17.07 14.97 5.01
CA LEU A 412 17.24 16.08 4.06
C LEU A 412 17.97 17.28 4.68
N ILE A 413 17.61 17.64 5.92
CA ILE A 413 18.25 18.73 6.66
C ILE A 413 19.71 18.36 6.94
N ILE A 414 19.97 17.15 7.44
CA ILE A 414 21.33 16.66 7.71
C ILE A 414 22.15 16.66 6.43
N GLN A 415 21.63 16.13 5.32
CA GLN A 415 22.32 16.15 4.02
C GLN A 415 22.73 17.57 3.61
N HIS A 416 21.91 18.58 3.89
CA HIS A 416 22.21 19.96 3.53
C HIS A 416 23.23 20.63 4.43
N LEU A 417 23.34 20.23 5.71
CA LEU A 417 24.46 20.64 6.56
C LEU A 417 25.82 20.22 5.95
N PHE A 418 25.84 19.11 5.21
CA PHE A 418 27.02 18.65 4.46
C PHE A 418 27.20 19.38 3.13
N LYS A 419 26.28 20.23 2.66
CA LYS A 419 26.40 20.96 1.39
C LYS A 419 26.65 22.47 1.53
N LEU A 420 26.50 23.05 2.73
CA LEU A 420 26.60 24.50 2.98
C LEU A 420 27.89 25.14 2.45
N ASP A 421 29.04 24.46 2.55
CA ASP A 421 30.34 25.02 2.18
C ASP A 421 30.82 24.66 0.77
N LYS A 422 29.91 24.33 -0.15
CA LYS A 422 30.25 23.96 -1.55
C LYS A 422 31.11 25.02 -2.26
N ASN A 423 30.99 26.29 -1.86
CA ASN A 423 31.71 27.43 -2.44
C ASN A 423 33.03 27.80 -1.73
N VAL A 424 33.37 27.20 -0.58
CA VAL A 424 34.62 27.48 0.14
C VAL A 424 35.79 26.86 -0.63
N THR A 425 36.81 27.61 -1.04
CA THR A 425 37.86 27.07 -1.93
C THR A 425 38.75 26.01 -1.29
N THR A 426 38.96 26.06 0.03
CA THR A 426 39.87 25.15 0.73
C THR A 426 39.13 23.97 1.36
N LYS A 427 39.40 22.73 0.91
CA LYS A 427 38.81 21.49 1.46
C LYS A 427 38.98 21.37 2.98
N PHE A 428 40.15 21.77 3.47
CA PHE A 428 40.48 21.83 4.88
C PHE A 428 39.47 22.66 5.71
N ILE A 429 39.16 23.87 5.23
CA ILE A 429 38.24 24.78 5.88
C ILE A 429 36.82 24.20 5.84
N ARG A 430 36.42 23.53 4.74
CA ARG A 430 35.13 22.83 4.65
C ARG A 430 34.98 21.74 5.72
N ILE A 431 36.01 20.91 5.90
CA ILE A 431 36.02 19.83 6.89
C ILE A 431 35.98 20.40 8.32
N LYS A 432 36.80 21.42 8.58
CA LYS A 432 36.79 22.17 9.85
C LYS A 432 35.39 22.71 10.18
N ASN A 433 34.77 23.40 9.23
CA ASN A 433 33.45 23.96 9.39
C ASN A 433 32.38 22.88 9.57
N LEU A 434 32.48 21.76 8.86
CA LEU A 434 31.56 20.61 9.02
C LEU A 434 31.60 20.06 10.44
N PHE A 435 32.80 19.82 11.00
CA PHE A 435 32.90 19.32 12.37
C PHE A 435 32.46 20.34 13.42
N ASN A 436 32.79 21.63 13.23
CA ASN A 436 32.26 22.69 14.10
C ASN A 436 30.72 22.70 14.07
N ARG A 437 30.11 22.63 12.88
CA ARG A 437 28.66 22.54 12.72
C ARG A 437 28.07 21.34 13.46
N LEU A 438 28.69 20.16 13.32
CA LEU A 438 28.22 18.93 13.98
C LEU A 438 28.36 19.00 15.50
N ASN A 439 29.42 19.63 16.00
CA ASN A 439 29.65 19.83 17.44
C ASN A 439 28.65 20.81 18.07
N ASP A 440 28.10 21.74 17.29
CA ASP A 440 27.10 22.71 17.76
C ASP A 440 25.68 22.11 17.91
N PHE A 441 25.46 20.84 17.53
CA PHE A 441 24.19 20.14 17.72
C PHE A 441 24.12 19.36 19.04
N ASP A 442 22.92 19.14 19.57
CA ASP A 442 22.65 18.46 20.84
C ASP A 442 23.32 17.07 20.91
N GLN A 443 24.21 16.88 21.90
CA GLN A 443 24.94 15.63 22.13
C GLN A 443 24.02 14.41 22.29
N ASN A 444 22.82 14.60 22.86
CA ASN A 444 21.86 13.51 23.06
C ASN A 444 21.32 12.93 21.74
N LEU A 445 21.31 13.72 20.66
CA LEU A 445 20.91 13.24 19.33
C LEU A 445 21.93 12.29 18.73
N TRP A 446 23.22 12.59 18.95
CA TRP A 446 24.34 11.84 18.40
C TRP A 446 24.58 10.51 19.12
N GLU A 447 24.29 10.44 20.42
CA GLU A 447 24.48 9.21 21.21
C GLU A 447 23.46 8.11 20.89
N ARG A 448 22.22 8.48 20.54
CA ARG A 448 21.12 7.53 20.29
C ARG A 448 21.09 6.99 18.85
N ASN A 449 21.75 7.65 17.92
CA ASN A 449 21.69 7.33 16.50
C ASN A 449 23.04 6.84 15.96
N ASP A 450 23.02 5.76 15.19
CA ASP A 450 24.22 5.24 14.53
C ASP A 450 24.57 6.08 13.27
N PRO A 451 25.74 6.74 13.22
CA PRO A 451 26.15 7.53 12.06
C PRO A 451 26.18 6.72 10.76
N ALA A 452 26.44 5.41 10.83
CA ALA A 452 26.50 4.55 9.64
C ALA A 452 25.14 4.36 8.96
N CYS A 453 24.03 4.50 9.69
CA CYS A 453 22.68 4.40 9.14
C CYS A 453 22.18 5.72 8.54
N ILE A 454 22.87 6.83 8.79
CA ILE A 454 22.42 8.19 8.43
C ILE A 454 23.31 8.81 7.35
N ILE A 455 24.63 8.74 7.51
CA ILE A 455 25.58 9.40 6.61
C ILE A 455 25.82 8.52 5.37
N ARG A 456 25.53 9.07 4.19
CA ARG A 456 25.79 8.41 2.91
C ARG A 456 27.11 8.88 2.33
N ASP A 457 27.83 7.98 1.67
CA ASP A 457 29.12 8.26 1.02
C ASP A 457 29.06 9.40 0.02
N GLU A 458 27.96 9.49 -0.73
CA GLU A 458 27.72 10.52 -1.73
C GLU A 458 27.83 11.94 -1.15
N TRP A 459 27.47 12.13 0.12
CA TRP A 459 27.49 13.43 0.81
C TRP A 459 28.91 13.86 1.17
N LEU A 460 29.85 12.92 1.22
CA LEU A 460 31.25 13.12 1.60
C LEU A 460 32.18 13.29 0.38
N ASN A 461 31.67 13.12 -0.84
CA ASN A 461 32.46 13.20 -2.07
C ASN A 461 33.20 14.53 -2.23
N ASP A 462 32.56 15.66 -1.90
CA ASP A 462 33.13 17.01 -2.02
C ASP A 462 34.15 17.35 -0.91
N TYR A 463 34.26 16.49 0.11
CA TYR A 463 35.20 16.59 1.23
C TYR A 463 36.38 15.63 1.07
N SER A 464 36.30 14.66 0.15
CA SER A 464 37.38 13.71 -0.12
C SER A 464 38.59 14.39 -0.79
N PHE A 465 39.77 13.91 -0.41
CA PHE A 465 41.05 14.34 -0.97
C PHE A 465 41.35 13.53 -2.23
N TYR A 466 41.93 14.18 -3.24
CA TYR A 466 42.37 13.48 -4.44
C TYR A 466 43.88 13.27 -4.28
N ILE A 467 44.31 12.00 -4.16
CA ILE A 467 45.72 11.56 -4.12
C ILE A 467 46.36 11.65 -2.71
N PRO A 468 47.35 10.79 -2.36
CA PRO A 468 48.15 10.89 -1.14
C PRO A 468 48.95 12.20 -1.03
N GLN A 469 49.14 12.90 -2.16
CA GLN A 469 49.82 14.20 -2.23
C GLN A 469 49.04 15.31 -1.51
N ASP A 470 47.70 15.34 -1.63
CA ASP A 470 46.86 16.27 -0.85
C ASP A 470 47.04 16.05 0.66
N TRP A 471 47.19 14.79 1.09
CA TRP A 471 47.45 14.41 2.50
C TRP A 471 48.88 14.69 2.96
N LEU A 472 49.84 14.65 2.02
CA LEU A 472 51.25 14.99 2.23
C LEU A 472 51.51 16.49 2.38
N MET A 473 50.58 17.32 1.89
CA MET A 473 50.64 18.78 1.93
C MET A 473 49.97 19.37 3.20
N LEU A 474 49.36 18.55 4.05
CA LEU A 474 48.83 18.98 5.35
C LEU A 474 49.97 19.53 6.22
N THR A 475 49.91 20.82 6.56
CA THR A 475 50.88 21.41 7.48
C THR A 475 50.63 20.97 8.91
N LYS A 476 51.62 21.11 9.80
CA LYS A 476 51.47 20.83 11.23
C LYS A 476 50.28 21.58 11.85
N ASN A 477 50.10 22.84 11.46
CA ASN A 477 49.06 23.71 11.99
C ASN A 477 47.66 23.28 11.51
N ASP A 478 47.56 22.84 10.26
CA ASP A 478 46.33 22.28 9.70
C ASP A 478 45.95 20.99 10.41
N TYR A 479 46.90 20.08 10.56
CA TYR A 479 46.70 18.81 11.27
C TYR A 479 46.25 19.02 12.72
N GLN A 480 46.94 19.89 13.48
CA GLN A 480 46.56 20.21 14.87
C GLN A 480 45.14 20.80 14.95
N THR A 481 44.79 21.68 14.01
CA THR A 481 43.44 22.25 13.96
C THR A 481 42.38 21.18 13.69
N LEU A 482 42.60 20.21 12.80
CA LEU A 482 41.64 19.12 12.56
C LEU A 482 41.53 18.19 13.76
N SER A 483 42.65 17.84 14.40
CA SER A 483 42.68 16.99 15.60
C SER A 483 41.90 17.61 16.77
N SER A 484 42.02 18.92 16.96
CA SER A 484 41.35 19.64 18.04
C SER A 484 39.82 19.73 17.88
N ILE A 485 39.27 19.49 16.69
CA ILE A 485 37.87 19.78 16.37
C ILE A 485 37.00 18.51 16.32
N HIS A 486 37.55 17.32 16.08
CA HIS A 486 36.72 16.11 15.91
C HIS A 486 36.18 15.49 17.22
N GLN A 487 36.50 16.04 18.40
CA GLN A 487 36.01 15.62 19.74
C GLN A 487 36.08 14.11 20.09
N ASN A 488 36.68 13.27 19.25
CA ASN A 488 36.76 11.81 19.37
C ASN A 488 35.40 11.11 19.58
N ASN A 489 34.30 11.69 19.09
CA ASN A 489 32.97 11.08 19.18
C ASN A 489 32.72 10.10 18.00
N ARG A 490 31.71 9.22 18.15
CA ARG A 490 31.38 8.16 17.17
C ARG A 490 31.11 8.71 15.77
N TRP A 491 30.48 9.88 15.66
CA TRP A 491 30.14 10.53 14.40
C TRP A 491 31.39 11.03 13.69
N SER A 492 32.29 11.69 14.42
CA SER A 492 33.52 12.20 13.84
C SER A 492 34.47 11.10 13.39
N ILE A 493 34.55 10.01 14.16
CA ILE A 493 35.29 8.80 13.79
C ILE A 493 34.73 8.20 12.50
N HIS A 494 33.40 8.09 12.40
CA HIS A 494 32.75 7.55 11.21
C HIS A 494 33.00 8.42 9.97
N ILE A 495 32.76 9.74 10.06
CA ILE A 495 32.99 10.68 8.96
C ILE A 495 34.44 10.62 8.48
N TRP A 496 35.41 10.66 9.40
CA TRP A 496 36.82 10.55 9.05
C TRP A 496 37.15 9.22 8.37
N SER A 497 36.64 8.10 8.89
CA SER A 497 36.88 6.80 8.29
C SER A 497 36.36 6.73 6.84
N ARG A 498 35.16 7.26 6.58
CA ARG A 498 34.57 7.28 5.22
C ARG A 498 35.30 8.26 4.30
N LEU A 499 35.67 9.44 4.78
CA LEU A 499 36.44 10.41 3.98
C LEU A 499 37.77 9.82 3.53
N VAL A 500 38.50 9.14 4.41
CA VAL A 500 39.77 8.50 4.07
C VAL A 500 39.55 7.37 3.07
N ILE A 501 38.55 6.50 3.28
CA ILE A 501 38.21 5.40 2.36
C ILE A 501 37.83 5.93 0.97
N LEU A 502 36.95 6.93 0.89
CA LEU A 502 36.52 7.55 -0.36
C LEU A 502 37.68 8.22 -1.09
N SER A 503 38.54 8.94 -0.36
CA SER A 503 39.75 9.55 -0.92
C SER A 503 40.70 8.52 -1.53
N LEU A 504 40.85 7.37 -0.87
CA LEU A 504 41.69 6.26 -1.34
C LEU A 504 41.04 5.47 -2.48
N SER A 505 39.71 5.43 -2.57
CA SER A 505 39.00 4.79 -3.68
C SER A 505 39.11 5.56 -5.01
N LYS A 506 39.39 6.87 -4.95
CA LYS A 506 39.53 7.77 -6.10
C LYS A 506 40.94 7.75 -6.74
N LEU A 507 41.82 6.84 -6.32
CA LEU A 507 43.17 6.74 -6.87
C LEU A 507 43.09 6.31 -8.35
N GLU A 508 43.60 7.17 -9.24
CA GLU A 508 43.54 6.92 -10.68
C GLU A 508 44.29 5.64 -11.06
N THR A 509 43.58 4.74 -11.74
CA THR A 509 44.08 3.41 -12.11
C THR A 509 45.21 3.42 -13.15
N ASN A 510 45.66 4.60 -13.59
CA ASN A 510 46.61 4.74 -14.68
C ASN A 510 48.00 5.18 -14.19
N LYS A 511 48.15 5.51 -12.89
CA LYS A 511 49.42 5.93 -12.25
C LYS A 511 49.73 5.13 -10.97
N TRP A 512 49.39 3.84 -10.94
CA TRP A 512 49.61 2.98 -9.76
C TRP A 512 51.05 2.97 -9.26
N ASN A 513 52.03 2.83 -10.16
CA ASN A 513 53.45 2.72 -9.78
C ASN A 513 53.96 3.99 -9.08
N GLU A 514 53.54 5.16 -9.57
CA GLU A 514 53.92 6.47 -9.02
C GLU A 514 53.22 6.72 -7.66
N THR A 515 51.93 6.38 -7.57
CA THR A 515 51.12 6.49 -6.35
C THR A 515 51.61 5.56 -5.24
N ILE A 516 51.95 4.31 -5.58
CA ILE A 516 52.50 3.32 -4.64
C ILE A 516 53.91 3.74 -4.18
N SER A 517 54.75 4.24 -5.08
CA SER A 517 56.09 4.73 -4.71
C SER A 517 56.02 5.90 -3.75
N GLN A 518 55.06 6.82 -3.95
CA GLN A 518 54.82 7.95 -3.04
C GLN A 518 54.19 7.54 -1.72
N LEU A 519 53.23 6.60 -1.71
CA LEU A 519 52.68 6.02 -0.47
C LEU A 519 53.75 5.28 0.32
N ASN A 520 54.62 4.53 -0.35
CA ASN A 520 55.72 3.81 0.30
C ASN A 520 56.76 4.79 0.86
N ALA A 521 57.15 5.81 0.09
CA ALA A 521 58.02 6.88 0.58
C ALA A 521 57.39 7.66 1.74
N TRP A 522 56.07 7.86 1.73
CA TRP A 522 55.33 8.47 2.84
C TRP A 522 55.27 7.57 4.08
N MET A 523 54.98 6.27 3.94
CA MET A 523 54.97 5.29 5.02
C MET A 523 56.35 5.05 5.64
N ILE A 524 57.42 5.20 4.85
CA ILE A 524 58.81 5.11 5.34
C ILE A 524 59.20 6.38 6.12
N ASN A 525 58.68 7.55 5.70
CA ASN A 525 59.04 8.85 6.27
C ASN A 525 57.93 9.45 7.15
N VAL A 526 57.00 8.66 7.70
CA VAL A 526 55.70 9.09 8.27
C VAL A 526 55.77 10.46 8.94
N LYS A 527 55.46 11.51 8.17
CA LYS A 527 55.55 12.89 8.66
C LYS A 527 54.49 13.21 9.72
N HIS A 528 53.40 12.43 9.76
CA HIS A 528 52.27 12.64 10.68
C HIS A 528 52.49 12.03 12.07
N ASP A 529 53.35 11.01 12.20
CA ASP A 529 53.81 10.48 13.51
C ASP A 529 54.66 11.51 14.28
N ILE A 530 55.19 12.53 13.58
CA ILE A 530 55.92 13.66 14.18
C ILE A 530 54.97 14.65 14.87
N PHE A 531 53.66 14.61 14.57
CA PHE A 531 52.68 15.54 15.13
C PHE A 531 52.02 14.97 16.39
N GLU A 532 51.26 13.85 16.32
CA GLU A 532 50.75 13.08 17.47
C GLU A 532 50.40 11.62 17.08
N ALA A 533 51.20 10.64 17.52
CA ALA A 533 51.05 9.21 17.16
C ALA A 533 49.79 8.52 17.75
N ASN A 534 49.22 9.08 18.81
CA ASN A 534 48.05 8.51 19.50
C ASN A 534 46.72 9.13 19.05
N ASP A 535 46.76 10.10 18.13
CA ASP A 535 45.55 10.76 17.67
C ASP A 535 44.70 9.85 16.77
N THR A 536 43.38 9.93 16.94
CA THR A 536 42.41 9.06 16.26
C THR A 536 42.44 9.25 14.74
N LEU A 537 42.71 10.47 14.24
CA LEU A 537 42.85 10.73 12.81
C LEU A 537 44.10 10.04 12.24
N THR A 538 45.23 10.08 12.95
CA THR A 538 46.46 9.35 12.57
C THR A 538 46.18 7.85 12.48
N ILE A 539 45.53 7.28 13.49
CA ILE A 539 45.22 5.85 13.54
C ILE A 539 44.30 5.44 12.38
N ILE A 540 43.22 6.20 12.11
CA ILE A 540 42.29 5.94 11.01
C ILE A 540 43.01 6.03 9.66
N PHE A 541 43.84 7.06 9.48
CA PHE A 541 44.55 7.31 8.23
C PHE A 541 45.59 6.21 7.95
N VAL A 542 46.45 5.89 8.91
CA VAL A 542 47.48 4.85 8.79
C VAL A 542 46.84 3.48 8.54
N LYS A 543 45.77 3.13 9.27
CA LYS A 543 45.06 1.85 9.08
C LYS A 543 44.44 1.74 7.68
N SER A 544 43.79 2.81 7.21
CA SER A 544 43.15 2.83 5.90
C SER A 544 44.17 2.86 4.75
N ALA A 545 45.22 3.66 4.87
CA ALA A 545 46.32 3.70 3.90
C ALA A 545 47.04 2.34 3.80
N ARG A 546 47.27 1.66 4.93
CA ARG A 546 47.82 0.31 4.96
C ARG A 546 46.89 -0.71 4.31
N THR A 547 45.58 -0.61 4.54
CA THR A 547 44.57 -1.49 3.93
C THR A 547 44.52 -1.29 2.42
N THR A 548 44.48 -0.04 1.96
CA THR A 548 44.55 0.30 0.53
C THR A 548 45.87 -0.16 -0.08
N TYR A 549 47.01 0.08 0.57
CA TYR A 549 48.32 -0.40 0.12
C TYR A 549 48.34 -1.94 -0.04
N HIS A 550 47.79 -2.68 0.92
CA HIS A 550 47.62 -4.13 0.80
C HIS A 550 46.65 -4.54 -0.33
N GLY A 551 45.56 -3.78 -0.53
CA GLY A 551 44.64 -3.95 -1.65
C GLY A 551 45.28 -3.68 -3.01
N MET A 552 46.10 -2.63 -3.13
CA MET A 552 46.88 -2.31 -4.32
C MET A 552 47.91 -3.39 -4.62
N LEU A 553 48.54 -3.95 -3.58
CA LEU A 553 49.41 -5.11 -3.69
C LEU A 553 48.63 -6.37 -4.13
N SER A 554 47.35 -6.51 -3.83
CA SER A 554 46.56 -7.69 -4.25
C SER A 554 46.14 -7.69 -5.73
N MET A 555 46.14 -6.53 -6.41
CA MET A 555 45.78 -6.41 -7.83
C MET A 555 46.98 -6.71 -8.75
N SER A 556 47.22 -8.00 -8.99
CA SER A 556 47.96 -8.68 -10.08
C SER A 556 49.31 -8.16 -10.62
N ASN A 557 49.90 -7.08 -10.09
CA ASN A 557 51.24 -6.59 -10.47
C ASN A 557 52.32 -6.86 -9.41
N VAL A 558 52.08 -7.80 -8.48
CA VAL A 558 53.06 -8.21 -7.45
C VAL A 558 54.38 -8.70 -8.06
N ILE A 559 54.31 -9.31 -9.25
CA ILE A 559 55.48 -9.85 -9.96
C ILE A 559 56.54 -8.77 -10.23
N TYR A 560 56.15 -7.51 -10.45
CA TYR A 560 57.10 -6.41 -10.73
C TYR A 560 57.70 -5.76 -9.48
N PHE A 561 57.21 -6.08 -8.27
CA PHE A 561 57.67 -5.48 -7.01
C PHE A 561 58.43 -6.44 -6.08
N LEU A 562 58.45 -7.74 -6.39
CA LEU A 562 59.08 -8.79 -5.60
C LEU A 562 60.59 -8.71 -5.38
N PRO A 563 61.42 -8.07 -6.23
CA PRO A 563 62.84 -7.90 -5.93
C PRO A 563 63.11 -7.04 -4.68
N PHE A 564 62.14 -6.23 -4.24
CA PHE A 564 62.33 -5.19 -3.23
C PHE A 564 61.70 -5.50 -1.85
N CYS A 565 60.88 -6.54 -1.72
CA CYS A 565 60.29 -6.94 -0.43
C CYS A 565 60.92 -8.23 0.08
N ASP A 566 61.55 -8.18 1.26
CA ASP A 566 62.11 -9.36 1.91
C ASP A 566 61.03 -10.11 2.71
N LEU A 567 60.06 -10.69 1.98
CA LEU A 567 58.96 -11.49 2.54
C LEU A 567 59.46 -12.54 3.56
N LYS A 568 60.69 -13.03 3.37
CA LYS A 568 61.41 -13.93 4.27
C LYS A 568 61.49 -13.38 5.70
N ASN A 569 61.96 -12.14 5.89
CA ASN A 569 62.12 -11.55 7.22
C ASN A 569 60.77 -11.20 7.87
N MET A 570 59.76 -10.80 7.08
CA MET A 570 58.43 -10.49 7.61
C MET A 570 57.68 -11.74 8.10
N LEU A 571 57.84 -12.86 7.41
CA LEU A 571 57.16 -14.12 7.77
C LEU A 571 57.91 -14.91 8.85
N THR A 572 59.25 -14.86 8.90
CA THR A 572 60.04 -15.57 9.92
C THR A 572 59.97 -14.93 11.32
N LEU A 573 59.56 -13.66 11.43
CA LEU A 573 59.22 -13.01 12.71
C LEU A 573 57.83 -13.41 13.26
N SER A 574 57.06 -14.19 12.50
CA SER A 574 55.71 -14.62 12.87
C SER A 574 55.72 -16.03 13.44
N ASP A 575 54.83 -16.30 14.41
CA ASP A 575 54.66 -17.65 14.98
C ASP A 575 54.31 -18.68 13.88
N LEU A 576 55.20 -19.65 13.68
CA LEU A 576 55.07 -20.78 12.74
C LEU A 576 53.73 -21.51 12.87
N GLN A 577 53.11 -21.52 14.06
CA GLN A 577 51.80 -22.15 14.28
C GLN A 577 50.67 -21.48 13.49
N ARG A 578 50.82 -20.22 13.08
CA ARG A 578 49.81 -19.48 12.30
C ARG A 578 49.63 -20.04 10.89
N TYR A 579 50.67 -20.67 10.32
CA TYR A 579 50.69 -21.19 8.96
C TYR A 579 50.46 -22.69 8.84
N LYS A 580 50.15 -23.36 9.95
CA LYS A 580 49.62 -24.73 9.92
C LYS A 580 48.15 -24.76 9.54
N PHE A 581 47.75 -25.72 8.72
CA PHE A 581 46.35 -25.92 8.37
C PHE A 581 45.51 -26.27 9.62
N PRO A 582 44.22 -25.87 9.71
CA PRO A 582 43.35 -26.27 10.81
C PRO A 582 43.41 -27.77 11.14
N VAL A 583 43.31 -28.10 12.42
CA VAL A 583 43.25 -29.48 12.89
C VAL A 583 41.84 -30.01 12.66
N THR A 584 41.66 -30.70 11.55
CA THR A 584 40.40 -31.28 11.08
C THR A 584 40.31 -32.78 11.38
N THR A 585 39.09 -33.30 11.54
CA THR A 585 38.84 -34.74 11.75
C THR A 585 38.74 -35.50 10.42
N ALA A 586 38.95 -36.81 10.45
CA ALA A 586 38.77 -37.68 9.28
C ALA A 586 37.32 -37.63 8.73
N GLN A 587 36.33 -37.39 9.60
CA GLN A 587 34.93 -37.23 9.20
C GLN A 587 34.70 -35.96 8.38
N ILE A 588 35.26 -34.83 8.80
CA ILE A 588 35.15 -33.55 8.07
C ILE A 588 35.84 -33.65 6.69
N HIS A 589 36.99 -34.31 6.60
CA HIS A 589 37.67 -34.53 5.32
C HIS A 589 36.84 -35.34 4.34
N ALA A 590 36.17 -36.39 4.81
CA ALA A 590 35.29 -37.19 3.96
C ALA A 590 34.13 -36.36 3.39
N ILE A 591 33.64 -35.36 4.13
CA ILE A 591 32.52 -34.51 3.73
C ILE A 591 32.93 -33.41 2.73
N VAL A 592 34.07 -32.74 2.95
CA VAL A 592 34.47 -31.56 2.13
C VAL A 592 34.85 -31.92 0.69
N SER A 593 35.02 -33.19 0.34
CA SER A 593 35.17 -33.65 -1.07
C SER A 593 36.24 -32.91 -1.90
N ILE A 594 37.21 -32.25 -1.24
CA ILE A 594 38.43 -31.65 -1.80
C ILE A 594 39.58 -32.13 -0.91
N ASP A 595 40.71 -32.46 -1.54
CA ASP A 595 41.91 -32.89 -0.82
C ASP A 595 42.33 -31.85 0.21
N LYS A 596 42.74 -32.33 1.39
CA LYS A 596 43.24 -31.47 2.46
C LYS A 596 44.48 -30.71 1.95
N PRO A 597 44.49 -29.38 1.99
CA PRO A 597 45.69 -28.60 1.69
C PRO A 597 46.81 -28.90 2.69
N ASN A 598 48.04 -28.92 2.21
CA ASN A 598 49.21 -29.00 3.08
C ASN A 598 49.37 -27.72 3.91
N ASP A 599 50.15 -27.80 5.00
CA ASP A 599 50.62 -26.62 5.72
C ASP A 599 51.31 -25.66 4.74
N ILE A 600 51.18 -24.34 4.97
CA ILE A 600 51.88 -23.35 4.16
C ILE A 600 53.36 -23.45 4.49
N ASP A 601 54.14 -23.88 3.51
CA ASP A 601 55.56 -24.09 3.67
C ASP A 601 56.29 -22.74 3.57
N ILE A 602 56.83 -22.31 4.72
CA ILE A 602 57.65 -21.10 4.81
C ILE A 602 59.16 -21.41 4.78
N SER A 603 59.55 -22.66 4.50
CA SER A 603 60.94 -23.09 4.39
C SER A 603 61.60 -22.60 3.10
N VAL A 604 62.94 -22.57 3.12
CA VAL A 604 63.75 -21.79 2.17
C VAL A 604 63.80 -22.45 0.79
N THR A 605 63.47 -21.69 -0.25
CA THR A 605 63.89 -21.93 -1.64
C THR A 605 64.89 -20.86 -2.08
N ASP A 606 65.87 -21.22 -2.92
CA ASP A 606 66.97 -20.32 -3.34
C ASP A 606 66.51 -19.11 -4.18
N ARG A 607 65.26 -19.11 -4.68
CA ARG A 607 64.68 -18.03 -5.49
C ARG A 607 63.42 -17.44 -4.84
N LYS A 608 63.43 -16.12 -4.59
CA LYS A 608 62.32 -15.36 -3.95
C LYS A 608 61.01 -15.41 -4.74
N GLU A 609 61.08 -15.41 -6.06
CA GLU A 609 59.89 -15.51 -6.94
C GLU A 609 59.22 -16.88 -6.87
N GLU A 610 60.02 -17.95 -6.75
CA GLU A 610 59.52 -19.31 -6.64
C GLU A 610 58.84 -19.55 -5.29
N PHE A 611 59.44 -19.03 -4.21
CA PHE A 611 58.82 -18.99 -2.89
C PHE A 611 57.44 -18.32 -2.94
N PHE A 612 57.34 -17.13 -3.56
CA PHE A 612 56.08 -16.39 -3.63
C PHE A 612 55.00 -17.12 -4.45
N ARG A 613 55.36 -17.68 -5.62
CA ARG A 613 54.42 -18.48 -6.42
C ARG A 613 53.90 -19.68 -5.63
N ARG A 614 54.77 -20.41 -4.93
CA ARG A 614 54.39 -21.54 -4.07
C ARG A 614 53.49 -21.08 -2.92
N PHE A 615 53.83 -19.98 -2.25
CA PHE A 615 53.04 -19.41 -1.17
C PHE A 615 51.61 -19.03 -1.63
N ILE A 616 51.47 -18.30 -2.74
CA ILE A 616 50.16 -17.94 -3.29
C ILE A 616 49.37 -19.16 -3.73
N GLN A 617 50.02 -20.16 -4.34
CA GLN A 617 49.36 -21.43 -4.69
C GLN A 617 48.82 -22.15 -3.45
N GLN A 618 49.61 -22.23 -2.38
CA GLN A 618 49.19 -22.85 -1.12
C GLN A 618 48.05 -22.06 -0.43
N VAL A 619 48.12 -20.72 -0.43
CA VAL A 619 47.05 -19.86 0.10
C VAL A 619 45.76 -20.00 -0.71
N ASN A 620 45.84 -20.04 -2.05
CA ASN A 620 44.68 -20.25 -2.90
C ASN A 620 44.05 -21.62 -2.66
N ALA A 621 44.85 -22.67 -2.45
CA ALA A 621 44.37 -24.00 -2.09
C ALA A 621 43.66 -24.00 -0.72
N TRP A 622 44.19 -23.25 0.26
CA TRP A 622 43.51 -23.05 1.55
C TRP A 622 42.16 -22.34 1.37
N LEU A 623 42.12 -21.23 0.64
CA LEU A 623 40.89 -20.45 0.42
C LEU A 623 39.82 -21.26 -0.31
N GLU A 624 40.19 -22.03 -1.33
CA GLU A 624 39.26 -22.90 -2.05
C GLU A 624 38.65 -23.98 -1.14
N TRP A 625 39.48 -24.57 -0.27
CA TRP A 625 38.99 -25.52 0.73
C TRP A 625 38.11 -24.84 1.78
N PHE A 626 38.50 -23.65 2.26
CA PHE A 626 37.75 -22.86 3.25
C PHE A 626 36.39 -22.44 2.72
N ASP A 627 36.30 -21.98 1.47
CA ASP A 627 35.04 -21.63 0.82
C ASP A 627 34.09 -22.83 0.76
N LYS A 628 34.60 -24.00 0.34
CA LYS A 628 33.79 -25.22 0.30
C LYS A 628 33.38 -25.70 1.69
N PHE A 629 34.27 -25.61 2.68
CA PHE A 629 33.97 -25.94 4.07
C PHE A 629 32.86 -25.05 4.64
N ILE A 630 32.98 -23.74 4.47
CA ILE A 630 31.99 -22.77 4.95
C ILE A 630 30.65 -23.02 4.26
N ASP A 631 30.63 -23.29 2.95
CA ASP A 631 29.39 -23.56 2.22
C ASP A 631 28.65 -24.82 2.72
N ILE A 632 29.39 -25.88 3.06
CA ILE A 632 28.77 -27.11 3.58
C ILE A 632 28.24 -26.88 5.00
N PHE A 633 29.06 -26.30 5.88
CA PHE A 633 28.76 -26.29 7.32
C PHE A 633 28.01 -25.05 7.81
N GLN A 634 27.91 -23.96 7.03
CA GLN A 634 27.15 -22.77 7.42
C GLN A 634 25.71 -23.11 7.82
N HIS A 635 25.06 -23.99 7.07
CA HIS A 635 23.65 -24.34 7.33
C HIS A 635 23.47 -25.23 8.55
N ILE A 636 24.46 -26.05 8.88
CA ILE A 636 24.46 -26.79 10.13
C ILE A 636 24.60 -25.79 11.29
N THR A 637 25.51 -24.82 11.19
CA THR A 637 25.65 -23.75 12.19
C THR A 637 24.37 -22.90 12.32
N GLU A 638 23.68 -22.63 11.22
CA GLU A 638 22.39 -21.92 11.20
C GLU A 638 21.29 -22.74 11.88
N TRP A 639 21.17 -24.03 11.58
CA TRP A 639 20.24 -24.92 12.28
C TRP A 639 20.56 -24.99 13.79
N LEU A 640 21.84 -25.12 14.17
CA LEU A 640 22.27 -25.10 15.57
C LEU A 640 21.90 -23.76 16.27
N LYS A 641 21.98 -22.63 15.57
CA LYS A 641 21.51 -21.32 16.06
C LYS A 641 20.01 -21.35 16.35
N THR A 642 19.18 -21.85 15.43
CA THR A 642 17.71 -21.91 15.65
C THR A 642 17.33 -22.77 16.87
N ARG A 643 18.22 -23.65 17.31
CA ARG A 643 18.04 -24.48 18.52
C ARG A 643 18.72 -23.91 19.78
N LYS A 644 19.18 -22.66 19.73
CA LYS A 644 19.79 -21.89 20.84
C LYS A 644 21.07 -22.51 21.41
N LEU A 645 21.95 -23.04 20.55
CA LEU A 645 23.28 -23.46 20.98
C LEU A 645 24.16 -22.23 21.27
N GLN A 646 24.79 -22.19 22.45
CA GLN A 646 25.45 -21.01 23.02
C GLN A 646 26.54 -20.36 22.11
N SER A 647 27.22 -21.16 21.28
CA SER A 647 28.32 -20.71 20.42
C SER A 647 27.93 -20.54 18.94
N ALA A 648 26.76 -21.03 18.52
CA ALA A 648 26.38 -21.08 17.10
C ALA A 648 26.02 -19.70 16.53
N GLU A 649 25.45 -18.80 17.34
CA GLU A 649 25.08 -17.45 16.89
C GLU A 649 26.31 -16.60 16.54
N GLN A 650 27.34 -16.62 17.40
CA GLN A 650 28.58 -15.91 17.16
C GLN A 650 29.29 -16.44 15.90
N LEU A 651 29.40 -17.77 15.77
CA LEU A 651 30.03 -18.39 14.60
C LEU A 651 29.27 -18.10 13.30
N LEU A 652 27.94 -18.05 13.33
CA LEU A 652 27.16 -17.68 12.15
C LEU A 652 27.42 -16.21 11.75
N ASN A 653 27.50 -15.29 12.71
CA ASN A 653 27.82 -13.89 12.44
C ASN A 653 29.25 -13.73 11.89
N ASP A 654 30.20 -14.53 12.38
CA ASP A 654 31.57 -14.57 11.90
C ASP A 654 31.66 -15.10 10.46
N ILE A 655 30.90 -16.16 10.12
CA ILE A 655 30.77 -16.66 8.74
C ILE A 655 30.18 -15.59 7.81
N HIS A 656 29.13 -14.88 8.24
CA HIS A 656 28.54 -13.78 7.45
C HIS A 656 29.53 -12.63 7.25
N THR A 657 30.38 -12.36 8.24
CA THR A 657 31.44 -11.36 8.13
C THR A 657 32.48 -11.77 7.09
N ILE A 658 32.92 -13.04 7.08
CA ILE A 658 33.82 -13.58 6.03
C ILE A 658 33.22 -13.40 4.64
N LYS A 659 31.91 -13.70 4.45
CA LYS A 659 31.25 -13.63 3.14
C LYS A 659 30.99 -12.20 2.65
N LYS A 660 30.83 -11.22 3.56
CA LYS A 660 30.54 -9.82 3.21
C LYS A 660 31.79 -8.95 3.08
N ASP A 661 32.82 -9.22 3.88
CA ASP A 661 34.03 -8.41 3.95
C ASP A 661 35.19 -9.12 3.24
N SER A 662 35.56 -8.62 2.06
CA SER A 662 36.69 -9.14 1.28
C SER A 662 38.06 -8.86 1.91
N MET A 663 38.12 -8.06 2.98
CA MET A 663 39.35 -7.70 3.70
C MET A 663 39.65 -8.60 4.90
N VAL A 664 38.86 -9.66 5.13
CA VAL A 664 39.10 -10.59 6.24
C VAL A 664 40.40 -11.36 6.00
N SER A 665 41.34 -11.24 6.96
CA SER A 665 42.63 -11.92 6.88
C SER A 665 42.50 -13.45 6.88
N LEU A 666 43.37 -14.15 6.14
CA LEU A 666 43.45 -15.62 6.11
C LEU A 666 43.52 -16.25 7.52
N ILE A 667 44.23 -15.61 8.46
CA ILE A 667 44.36 -16.11 9.84
C ILE A 667 43.03 -16.03 10.60
N LYS A 668 42.23 -15.00 10.35
CA LYS A 668 40.89 -14.88 10.94
C LYS A 668 39.93 -15.90 10.35
N ILE A 669 40.00 -16.16 9.04
CA ILE A 669 39.23 -17.25 8.39
C ILE A 669 39.63 -18.61 9.00
N LYS A 670 40.93 -18.87 9.15
CA LYS A 670 41.45 -20.08 9.80
C LYS A 670 40.92 -20.27 11.21
N ALA A 671 40.92 -19.21 12.04
CA ALA A 671 40.42 -19.28 13.42
C ALA A 671 38.93 -19.66 13.45
N ILE A 672 38.11 -18.99 12.64
CA ILE A 672 36.67 -19.27 12.54
C ILE A 672 36.43 -20.72 12.08
N ILE A 673 37.20 -21.21 11.12
CA ILE A 673 37.11 -22.61 10.67
C ILE A 673 37.52 -23.58 11.79
N GLN A 674 38.56 -23.27 12.56
CA GLN A 674 38.95 -24.08 13.71
C GLN A 674 37.85 -24.13 14.77
N ASP A 675 37.16 -23.01 15.03
CA ASP A 675 36.07 -22.95 15.99
C ASP A 675 34.84 -23.75 15.51
N ILE A 676 34.52 -23.69 14.21
CA ILE A 676 33.47 -24.55 13.61
C ILE A 676 33.88 -26.03 13.70
N VAL A 677 35.15 -26.36 13.44
CA VAL A 677 35.63 -27.74 13.57
C VAL A 677 35.49 -28.25 15.00
N GLU A 678 35.87 -27.46 16.01
CA GLU A 678 35.70 -27.85 17.42
C GLU A 678 34.23 -27.97 17.82
N LEU A 679 33.34 -27.11 17.30
CA LEU A 679 31.89 -27.24 17.48
C LEU A 679 31.36 -28.57 16.92
N LEU A 680 31.85 -28.97 15.74
CA LEU A 680 31.35 -30.12 15.00
C LEU A 680 31.99 -31.46 15.43
N LYS A 681 33.15 -31.41 16.07
CA LYS A 681 33.93 -32.57 16.53
C LYS A 681 33.17 -33.56 17.43
N PRO A 682 32.25 -33.15 18.32
CA PRO A 682 31.47 -34.07 19.14
C PRO A 682 30.46 -34.92 18.36
N PHE A 683 30.03 -34.50 17.15
CA PHE A 683 28.96 -35.17 16.41
C PHE A 683 29.46 -36.42 15.66
N LYS A 684 29.25 -37.60 16.25
CA LYS A 684 29.66 -38.88 15.63
C LYS A 684 28.99 -39.13 14.28
N ASN A 685 27.75 -38.64 14.12
CA ASN A 685 26.90 -38.82 12.96
C ASN A 685 26.85 -37.56 12.05
N LEU A 686 27.90 -36.72 12.04
CA LEU A 686 27.93 -35.47 11.27
C LEU A 686 27.60 -35.65 9.77
N HIS A 687 28.09 -36.74 9.17
CA HIS A 687 27.82 -37.05 7.75
C HIS A 687 26.31 -37.21 7.49
N ARG A 688 25.62 -37.97 8.35
CA ARG A 688 24.17 -38.18 8.30
C ARG A 688 23.45 -36.83 8.38
N LEU A 689 23.90 -35.95 9.27
CA LEU A 689 23.33 -34.60 9.42
C LEU A 689 23.52 -33.76 8.14
N CYS A 690 24.71 -33.79 7.53
CA CYS A 690 24.98 -33.10 6.26
C CYS A 690 24.10 -33.61 5.11
N ASP A 691 23.86 -34.91 5.02
CA ASP A 691 22.98 -35.50 3.99
C ASP A 691 21.52 -35.07 4.17
N LEU A 692 21.03 -35.11 5.41
CA LEU A 692 19.67 -34.71 5.73
C LEU A 692 19.40 -33.25 5.34
N PHE A 693 20.37 -32.36 5.56
CA PHE A 693 20.28 -30.95 5.16
C PHE A 693 20.68 -30.69 3.69
N ASN A 694 21.00 -31.74 2.92
CA ASN A 694 21.48 -31.71 1.54
C ASN A 694 22.72 -30.82 1.34
N CYS A 695 23.57 -30.67 2.35
CA CYS A 695 24.65 -29.67 2.38
C CYS A 695 25.85 -29.99 1.47
N MET A 696 25.94 -31.21 0.94
CA MET A 696 27.13 -31.66 0.19
C MET A 696 27.12 -31.25 -1.29
N ASN A 697 25.94 -31.09 -1.89
CA ASN A 697 25.79 -30.74 -3.30
C ASN A 697 25.31 -29.29 -3.43
N SER A 698 26.11 -28.44 -4.09
CA SER A 698 25.73 -27.03 -4.31
C SER A 698 24.60 -26.85 -5.33
N PHE A 699 24.44 -27.82 -6.24
CA PHE A 699 23.43 -27.81 -7.31
C PHE A 699 23.15 -29.24 -7.79
N GLU A 700 21.89 -29.56 -8.07
CA GLU A 700 21.45 -30.86 -8.62
C GLU A 700 20.35 -30.62 -9.68
N ASN A 701 20.55 -31.09 -10.91
CA ASN A 701 19.51 -31.05 -11.94
C ASN A 701 18.64 -32.32 -11.82
N ILE A 702 17.34 -32.16 -11.55
CA ILE A 702 16.41 -33.29 -11.34
C ILE A 702 15.74 -33.69 -12.66
N ASP A 703 15.16 -32.71 -13.36
CA ASP A 703 14.55 -32.86 -14.67
C ASP A 703 15.02 -31.72 -15.57
N SER A 704 15.76 -32.07 -16.61
CA SER A 704 16.33 -31.14 -17.57
C SER A 704 15.30 -30.57 -18.55
N GLY A 705 14.05 -31.07 -18.60
CA GLY A 705 13.02 -30.50 -19.46
C GLY A 705 12.20 -31.55 -20.20
N THR A 706 10.97 -31.80 -19.75
CA THR A 706 10.00 -32.72 -20.35
C THR A 706 8.83 -31.97 -21.00
N LEU A 707 8.33 -32.48 -22.13
CA LEU A 707 7.16 -31.93 -22.83
C LEU A 707 5.91 -32.72 -22.44
N SER A 708 4.85 -31.99 -22.12
CA SER A 708 3.51 -32.52 -21.82
C SER A 708 2.62 -32.64 -23.07
N ASN A 709 1.39 -33.15 -22.89
CA ASN A 709 0.39 -33.33 -23.96
C ASN A 709 -0.40 -32.04 -24.26
N GLU A 710 -1.03 -31.98 -25.43
CA GLU A 710 -1.71 -30.77 -25.95
C GLU A 710 -2.91 -30.28 -25.12
N GLU A 711 -3.69 -31.20 -24.54
CA GLU A 711 -4.82 -30.85 -23.67
C GLU A 711 -4.37 -30.11 -22.40
N GLN A 712 -3.22 -30.51 -21.84
CA GLN A 712 -2.65 -29.88 -20.64
C GLN A 712 -2.18 -28.45 -20.91
N ARG A 713 -1.81 -28.12 -22.15
CA ARG A 713 -1.40 -26.75 -22.54
C ARG A 713 -2.56 -25.77 -22.44
N LYS A 714 -3.76 -26.13 -22.92
CA LYS A 714 -4.93 -25.24 -22.89
C LYS A 714 -5.35 -24.94 -21.45
N SER A 715 -5.48 -25.97 -20.60
CA SER A 715 -5.78 -25.80 -19.18
C SER A 715 -4.74 -24.92 -18.49
N TYR A 716 -3.46 -25.17 -18.75
CA TYR A 716 -2.35 -24.41 -18.15
C TYR A 716 -2.37 -22.92 -18.52
N ILE A 717 -2.59 -22.57 -19.79
CA ILE A 717 -2.67 -21.16 -20.21
C ILE A 717 -3.93 -20.48 -19.65
N GLU A 718 -5.07 -21.18 -19.61
CA GLU A 718 -6.30 -20.64 -19.03
C GLU A 718 -6.20 -20.41 -17.52
N GLU A 719 -5.58 -21.33 -16.78
CA GLU A 719 -5.29 -21.17 -15.36
C GLU A 719 -4.35 -20.00 -15.10
N LEU A 720 -3.26 -19.86 -15.86
CA LEU A 720 -2.36 -18.71 -15.72
C LEU A 720 -3.05 -17.39 -16.06
N LYS A 721 -3.95 -17.37 -17.06
CA LYS A 721 -4.78 -16.19 -17.37
C LYS A 721 -5.73 -15.83 -16.23
N ARG A 722 -6.24 -16.82 -15.49
CA ARG A 722 -7.17 -16.59 -14.37
C ARG A 722 -6.46 -16.18 -13.09
N PHE A 723 -5.36 -16.84 -12.74
CA PHE A 723 -4.76 -16.72 -11.40
C PHE A 723 -3.41 -15.97 -11.40
N HIS A 724 -2.73 -15.86 -12.55
CA HIS A 724 -1.36 -15.34 -12.64
C HIS A 724 -1.12 -14.50 -13.91
N THR A 725 -1.97 -13.49 -14.15
CA THR A 725 -1.96 -12.65 -15.37
C THR A 725 -0.61 -12.03 -15.70
N ASN A 726 0.22 -11.78 -14.69
CA ASN A 726 1.52 -11.13 -14.83
C ASN A 726 2.67 -12.10 -15.18
N ASN A 727 2.42 -13.41 -15.19
CA ASN A 727 3.44 -14.42 -15.48
C ASN A 727 3.63 -14.64 -17.00
N THR A 728 3.82 -13.54 -17.72
CA THR A 728 4.04 -13.54 -19.17
C THR A 728 5.12 -12.55 -19.57
N PHE A 729 5.76 -12.82 -20.70
CA PHE A 729 6.59 -11.83 -21.39
C PHE A 729 6.45 -11.99 -22.89
N THR A 730 6.59 -10.87 -23.62
CA THR A 730 6.46 -10.85 -25.08
C THR A 730 7.83 -10.75 -25.73
N VAL A 731 8.12 -11.69 -26.61
CA VAL A 731 9.34 -11.72 -27.41
C VAL A 731 9.04 -11.13 -28.78
N ASN A 732 9.62 -9.98 -29.08
CA ASN A 732 9.43 -9.30 -30.35
C ASN A 732 10.03 -10.09 -31.53
N ALA A 733 9.49 -9.86 -32.72
CA ALA A 733 10.04 -10.42 -33.96
C ALA A 733 11.51 -10.02 -34.13
N LYS A 734 12.35 -10.94 -34.61
CA LYS A 734 13.79 -10.71 -34.90
C LYS A 734 14.66 -10.36 -33.69
N THR A 735 14.20 -10.62 -32.47
CA THR A 735 14.97 -10.34 -31.24
C THR A 735 15.34 -11.61 -30.50
N LYS A 736 16.46 -11.56 -29.77
CA LYS A 736 16.78 -12.51 -28.70
C LYS A 736 16.34 -11.83 -27.39
N HIS A 737 15.53 -12.51 -26.60
CA HIS A 737 15.07 -12.00 -25.31
C HIS A 737 15.57 -12.89 -24.19
N GLU A 738 16.08 -12.27 -23.14
CA GLU A 738 16.53 -12.93 -21.91
C GLU A 738 15.64 -12.46 -20.76
N HIS A 739 14.85 -13.37 -20.23
CA HIS A 739 14.01 -13.14 -19.06
C HIS A 739 14.70 -13.75 -17.84
N CYS A 740 14.95 -12.94 -16.82
CA CYS A 740 15.63 -13.37 -15.60
C CYS A 740 14.61 -13.48 -14.46
N HIS A 741 14.60 -14.60 -13.76
CA HIS A 741 13.78 -14.83 -12.58
C HIS A 741 14.67 -15.15 -11.37
N PRO A 742 14.68 -14.31 -10.33
CA PRO A 742 15.57 -14.52 -9.18
C PRO A 742 15.15 -15.74 -8.37
N ILE A 743 16.12 -16.56 -8.00
CA ILE A 743 15.97 -17.77 -7.20
C ILE A 743 16.80 -17.60 -5.92
N GLY A 744 16.13 -17.65 -4.78
CA GLY A 744 16.81 -17.67 -3.49
C GLY A 744 17.63 -18.94 -3.27
N ALA A 745 18.51 -18.90 -2.28
CA ALA A 745 19.27 -20.04 -1.80
C ALA A 745 18.36 -21.14 -1.26
N ARG A 746 18.85 -22.38 -1.31
CA ARG A 746 18.18 -23.58 -0.77
C ARG A 746 16.77 -23.78 -1.32
N ARG A 747 16.63 -23.80 -2.64
CA ARG A 747 15.33 -23.98 -3.30
C ARG A 747 15.31 -25.26 -4.13
N VAL A 748 14.19 -25.97 -4.07
CA VAL A 748 13.71 -26.82 -5.16
C VAL A 748 12.92 -25.92 -6.09
N VAL A 749 13.33 -25.85 -7.34
CA VAL A 749 12.71 -24.99 -8.35
C VAL A 749 12.07 -25.87 -9.40
N ARG A 750 10.75 -25.72 -9.55
CA ARG A 750 9.99 -26.27 -10.68
C ARG A 750 9.64 -25.14 -11.62
N TRP A 751 10.07 -25.25 -12.86
CA TRP A 751 9.80 -24.25 -13.88
C TRP A 751 9.00 -24.86 -15.02
N SER A 752 8.09 -24.07 -15.60
CA SER A 752 7.28 -24.49 -16.72
C SER A 752 7.00 -23.35 -17.69
N LEU A 753 6.91 -23.67 -18.98
CA LEU A 753 6.83 -22.73 -20.09
C LEU A 753 5.82 -23.22 -21.14
N ALA A 754 4.99 -22.32 -21.64
CA ALA A 754 4.08 -22.54 -22.76
C ALA A 754 4.03 -21.31 -23.67
N CYS A 755 3.68 -21.51 -24.93
CA CYS A 755 3.51 -20.42 -25.89
C CYS A 755 2.14 -20.55 -26.58
N GLU A 756 1.55 -19.43 -26.97
CA GLU A 756 0.32 -19.46 -27.77
C GLU A 756 0.59 -19.70 -29.26
N LYS A 757 1.81 -19.43 -29.75
CA LYS A 757 2.14 -19.39 -31.18
C LYS A 757 3.54 -19.95 -31.51
N LEU A 758 3.57 -20.95 -32.40
CA LEU A 758 4.73 -21.53 -33.09
C LEU A 758 5.90 -22.07 -32.23
N GLU A 759 6.77 -22.85 -32.87
CA GLU A 759 7.98 -23.46 -32.30
C GLU A 759 9.05 -22.41 -31.91
N CYS A 760 9.66 -22.54 -30.73
CA CYS A 760 10.63 -21.58 -30.17
C CYS A 760 12.02 -22.21 -30.00
N ASN A 761 13.08 -21.39 -30.14
CA ASN A 761 14.44 -21.76 -29.73
C ASN A 761 14.66 -21.29 -28.30
N ILE A 762 14.99 -22.22 -27.39
CA ILE A 762 14.97 -21.99 -25.95
C ILE A 762 16.29 -22.45 -25.34
N ASN A 763 16.90 -21.57 -24.54
CA ASN A 763 17.96 -21.90 -23.62
C ASN A 763 17.55 -21.49 -22.21
N ILE A 764 17.64 -22.41 -21.25
CA ILE A 764 17.31 -22.20 -19.85
C ILE A 764 18.57 -22.53 -19.07
N GLU A 765 19.06 -21.57 -18.31
CA GLU A 765 20.23 -21.75 -17.47
C GLU A 765 19.98 -21.17 -16.08
N TYR A 766 20.68 -21.72 -15.10
CA TYR A 766 20.73 -21.18 -13.75
C TYR A 766 22.11 -20.60 -13.49
N ARG A 767 22.18 -19.32 -13.11
CA ARG A 767 23.45 -18.60 -12.90
C ARG A 767 23.57 -18.18 -11.44
N ILE A 768 24.68 -18.55 -10.78
CA ILE A 768 24.93 -18.18 -9.39
C ILE A 768 25.40 -16.71 -9.30
N ASN A 769 24.87 -15.97 -8.33
CA ASN A 769 25.24 -14.58 -8.05
C ASN A 769 26.55 -14.49 -7.24
N THR A 770 27.67 -14.88 -7.85
CA THR A 770 29.03 -14.81 -7.26
C THR A 770 30.05 -14.15 -8.20
N PRO A 771 31.17 -13.61 -7.68
CA PRO A 771 32.23 -12.98 -8.50
C PRO A 771 32.85 -13.92 -9.56
N ARG A 772 32.82 -15.23 -9.29
CA ARG A 772 33.06 -16.28 -10.28
C ARG A 772 31.69 -16.73 -10.80
N ILE A 773 31.40 -16.44 -12.06
CA ILE A 773 30.12 -16.80 -12.69
C ILE A 773 30.13 -18.30 -12.96
N ASN A 774 29.45 -19.07 -12.10
CA ASN A 774 29.11 -20.46 -12.38
C ASN A 774 27.70 -20.48 -12.98
N SER A 775 27.57 -20.96 -14.21
CA SER A 775 26.29 -21.19 -14.89
C SER A 775 26.06 -22.67 -15.13
N TYR A 776 24.81 -23.10 -14.97
CA TYR A 776 24.37 -24.47 -15.21
C TYR A 776 23.27 -24.45 -16.26
N THR A 777 23.53 -25.04 -17.42
CA THR A 777 22.50 -25.20 -18.45
C THR A 777 21.51 -26.27 -18.02
N LEU A 778 20.24 -25.88 -17.86
CA LEU A 778 19.14 -26.76 -17.47
C LEU A 778 18.52 -27.41 -18.71
N PHE A 779 18.26 -26.61 -19.74
CA PHE A 779 17.67 -27.06 -21.01
C PHE A 779 18.18 -26.19 -22.17
N SER A 780 18.52 -26.80 -23.30
CA SER A 780 18.89 -26.05 -24.51
C SER A 780 18.50 -26.82 -25.76
N LYS A 781 17.49 -26.35 -26.48
CA LYS A 781 17.03 -26.95 -27.74
C LYS A 781 16.42 -25.92 -28.69
N GLU A 782 16.55 -26.20 -29.98
CA GLU A 782 15.93 -25.43 -31.06
C GLU A 782 14.60 -26.03 -31.51
N LYS A 783 13.71 -25.20 -32.07
CA LYS A 783 12.41 -25.59 -32.66
C LYS A 783 11.51 -26.43 -31.74
N ILE A 784 11.38 -26.03 -30.48
CA ILE A 784 10.52 -26.72 -29.52
C ILE A 784 9.06 -26.29 -29.71
N PRO A 785 8.11 -27.23 -29.87
CA PRO A 785 6.69 -26.93 -30.09
C PRO A 785 5.97 -26.54 -28.79
N LEU A 786 6.37 -25.42 -28.18
CA LEU A 786 5.69 -24.85 -27.00
C LEU A 786 4.26 -24.38 -27.30
N ASP A 787 3.93 -24.22 -28.57
CA ASP A 787 2.59 -23.95 -29.06
C ASP A 787 1.67 -25.16 -28.94
N LYS A 788 2.24 -26.37 -28.85
CA LYS A 788 1.49 -27.62 -28.67
C LYS A 788 1.63 -28.15 -27.25
N ASN A 789 2.79 -27.99 -26.62
CA ASN A 789 3.12 -28.66 -25.36
C ASN A 789 3.58 -27.66 -24.29
N VAL A 790 3.41 -28.00 -23.00
CA VAL A 790 4.08 -27.29 -21.89
C VAL A 790 5.43 -27.96 -21.64
N LEU A 791 6.52 -27.19 -21.67
CA LEU A 791 7.84 -27.63 -21.26
C LEU A 791 7.98 -27.44 -19.74
N ARG A 792 8.42 -28.48 -19.02
CA ARG A 792 8.57 -28.47 -17.56
C ARG A 792 9.93 -29.00 -17.17
N GLY A 793 10.56 -28.44 -16.13
CA GLY A 793 11.77 -28.99 -15.56
C GLY A 793 11.91 -28.68 -14.08
N GLN A 794 12.90 -29.31 -13.45
CA GLN A 794 13.10 -29.23 -12.01
C GLN A 794 14.58 -29.29 -11.64
N PHE A 795 15.01 -28.45 -10.71
CA PHE A 795 16.38 -28.50 -10.16
C PHE A 795 16.41 -28.12 -8.67
N LYS A 796 17.52 -28.41 -7.99
CA LYS A 796 17.83 -27.99 -6.63
C LYS A 796 19.06 -27.09 -6.63
N THR A 797 19.03 -26.02 -5.85
CA THR A 797 20.19 -25.12 -5.65
C THR A 797 20.37 -24.77 -4.19
N GLN A 798 21.63 -24.77 -3.71
CA GLN A 798 21.99 -24.26 -2.39
C GLN A 798 22.26 -22.76 -2.39
N ARG A 799 22.57 -22.15 -3.54
CA ARG A 799 23.03 -20.75 -3.64
C ARG A 799 21.95 -19.83 -4.20
N ASN A 800 22.13 -18.53 -3.99
CA ASN A 800 21.34 -17.50 -4.68
C ASN A 800 21.78 -17.41 -6.14
N GLY A 801 20.83 -17.21 -7.04
CA GLY A 801 21.13 -17.05 -8.45
C GLY A 801 19.88 -16.71 -9.26
N ASP A 802 20.03 -16.63 -10.57
CA ASP A 802 18.94 -16.30 -11.47
C ASP A 802 18.66 -17.47 -12.41
N LEU A 803 17.38 -17.82 -12.56
CA LEU A 803 16.90 -18.65 -13.65
C LEU A 803 16.73 -17.76 -14.88
N ILE A 804 17.54 -18.00 -15.90
CA ILE A 804 17.58 -17.21 -17.12
C ILE A 804 16.91 -18.02 -18.23
N ILE A 805 15.80 -17.50 -18.73
CA ILE A 805 15.06 -18.05 -19.87
C ILE A 805 15.38 -17.20 -21.09
N THR A 806 16.14 -17.78 -22.01
CA THR A 806 16.49 -17.16 -23.29
C THR A 806 15.60 -17.71 -24.40
N ILE A 807 14.88 -16.83 -25.07
CA ILE A 807 14.11 -17.15 -26.28
C ILE A 807 14.74 -16.45 -27.47
N ASN A 808 15.20 -17.22 -28.45
CA ASN A 808 15.75 -16.67 -29.69
C ASN A 808 14.66 -16.65 -30.79
N ASN A 809 14.20 -15.45 -31.17
CA ASN A 809 13.22 -15.23 -32.24
C ASN A 809 13.83 -14.48 -33.45
N GLN A 810 15.16 -14.58 -33.65
CA GLN A 810 15.89 -13.87 -34.72
C GLN A 810 15.46 -14.27 -36.14
N ASN A 811 14.99 -15.50 -36.35
CA ASN A 811 14.64 -16.05 -37.67
C ASN A 811 13.26 -15.60 -38.23
N GLY A 812 12.78 -14.41 -37.85
CA GLY A 812 11.64 -13.76 -38.54
C GLY A 812 10.23 -14.17 -38.10
N GLY A 813 10.04 -14.76 -36.92
CA GLY A 813 8.70 -15.09 -36.39
C GLY A 813 7.90 -13.86 -35.94
N THR A 814 6.57 -13.95 -35.92
CA THR A 814 5.69 -12.94 -35.30
C THR A 814 6.02 -12.77 -33.79
N PRO A 815 5.62 -11.66 -33.16
CA PRO A 815 5.75 -11.50 -31.71
C PRO A 815 5.05 -12.65 -30.96
N ARG A 816 5.71 -13.17 -29.93
CA ARG A 816 5.25 -14.35 -29.19
C ARG A 816 5.07 -14.01 -27.72
N THR A 817 3.95 -14.41 -27.14
CA THR A 817 3.72 -14.31 -25.70
C THR A 817 4.07 -15.65 -25.06
N ILE A 818 5.08 -15.61 -24.19
CA ILE A 818 5.52 -16.76 -23.42
C ILE A 818 4.85 -16.70 -22.07
N TRP A 819 4.13 -17.76 -21.73
CA TRP A 819 3.55 -17.99 -20.42
C TRP A 819 4.53 -18.84 -19.61
N TYR A 820 4.90 -18.40 -18.42
CA TYR A 820 5.84 -19.13 -17.58
C TYR A 820 5.31 -19.30 -16.16
N GLN A 821 5.78 -20.30 -15.46
CA GLN A 821 5.55 -20.43 -14.02
C GLN A 821 6.82 -20.94 -13.38
N CYS A 822 7.25 -20.29 -12.32
CA CYS A 822 8.36 -20.72 -11.50
C CYS A 822 7.84 -20.94 -10.08
N LYS A 823 7.69 -22.20 -9.69
CA LYS A 823 7.34 -22.57 -8.32
C LYS A 823 8.62 -22.89 -7.58
N THR A 824 8.92 -22.11 -6.54
CA THR A 824 10.08 -22.36 -5.68
C THR A 824 9.58 -22.87 -4.33
N ALA A 825 10.15 -23.96 -3.86
CA ALA A 825 9.95 -24.47 -2.51
C ALA A 825 11.28 -24.37 -1.77
N PRO A 826 11.33 -23.91 -0.51
CA PRO A 826 12.52 -24.10 0.31
C PRO A 826 12.86 -25.59 0.36
N PHE A 827 14.14 -25.95 0.53
CA PHE A 827 14.45 -27.30 0.97
C PHE A 827 13.66 -27.57 2.25
N SER A 828 12.75 -28.54 2.19
CA SER A 828 12.01 -28.97 3.36
C SER A 828 13.02 -29.42 4.40
N THR A 829 13.01 -28.74 5.56
CA THR A 829 13.45 -29.39 6.78
C THR A 829 12.61 -30.66 6.89
N CYS A 830 13.25 -31.84 6.86
CA CYS A 830 12.53 -33.11 7.04
C CYS A 830 11.68 -32.98 8.32
N HIS A 831 10.36 -32.88 8.17
CA HIS A 831 9.46 -32.56 9.27
C HIS A 831 9.44 -33.70 10.29
N LEU A 832 9.59 -34.93 9.82
CA LEU A 832 9.76 -36.09 10.70
C LEU A 832 11.06 -35.98 11.50
N PHE A 833 12.18 -35.58 10.91
CA PHE A 833 13.42 -35.37 11.65
C PHE A 833 13.27 -34.28 12.71
N ASP A 834 12.76 -33.11 12.35
CA ASP A 834 12.57 -32.00 13.29
C ASP A 834 11.56 -32.34 14.39
N GLY A 835 10.51 -33.09 14.04
CA GLY A 835 9.51 -33.61 14.98
C GLY A 835 10.10 -34.57 15.99
N ILE A 836 10.87 -35.56 15.51
CA ILE A 836 11.59 -36.52 16.37
C ILE A 836 12.60 -35.80 17.25
N PHE A 837 13.35 -34.84 16.69
CA PHE A 837 14.29 -34.02 17.44
C PHE A 837 13.60 -33.25 18.56
N PHE A 838 12.48 -32.58 18.27
CA PHE A 838 11.74 -31.80 19.24
C PHE A 838 11.14 -32.67 20.34
N MET A 839 10.52 -33.79 19.98
CA MET A 839 9.97 -34.77 20.91
C MET A 839 11.05 -35.30 21.85
N LEU A 840 12.16 -35.80 21.31
CA LEU A 840 13.26 -36.32 22.14
C LEU A 840 13.89 -35.22 22.98
N ARG A 841 13.99 -33.99 22.48
CA ARG A 841 14.46 -32.84 23.26
C ARG A 841 13.54 -32.57 24.45
N GLN A 842 12.22 -32.54 24.27
CA GLN A 842 11.27 -32.32 25.36
C GLN A 842 11.32 -33.43 26.41
N GLN A 843 11.52 -34.67 25.99
CA GLN A 843 11.71 -35.81 26.90
C GLN A 843 13.03 -35.74 27.66
N TYR A 844 14.07 -35.15 27.06
CA TYR A 844 15.41 -35.07 27.65
C TYR A 844 15.64 -33.85 28.54
N PHE A 845 15.06 -32.71 28.17
CA PHE A 845 15.24 -31.43 28.82
C PHE A 845 13.85 -30.93 29.22
N GLU A 846 13.44 -31.23 30.46
CA GLU A 846 12.14 -30.83 31.04
C GLU A 846 11.85 -29.35 30.75
N GLN A 847 10.89 -29.06 29.85
CA GLN A 847 10.25 -27.76 29.51
C GLN A 847 11.06 -26.45 29.65
N SER A 848 12.39 -26.47 29.66
CA SER A 848 13.20 -25.29 29.95
C SER A 848 13.76 -24.68 28.67
N ILE A 849 13.67 -23.34 28.62
CA ILE A 849 14.15 -22.46 27.55
C ILE A 849 15.69 -22.31 27.63
N GLU A 850 16.39 -23.23 28.28
CA GLU A 850 17.84 -23.14 28.50
C GLU A 850 18.67 -23.49 27.25
N ASN A 851 19.83 -22.85 27.14
CA ASN A 851 20.78 -23.10 26.06
C ASN A 851 21.37 -24.51 26.21
N ILE A 852 21.33 -25.30 25.14
CA ILE A 852 21.89 -26.66 25.13
C ILE A 852 23.42 -26.57 25.10
N LYS A 853 24.13 -27.37 25.89
CA LYS A 853 25.59 -27.49 25.83
C LYS A 853 26.00 -28.44 24.69
N ASP A 854 27.19 -28.24 24.12
CA ASP A 854 27.66 -28.99 22.94
C ASP A 854 27.63 -30.52 23.11
N LYS A 855 27.98 -31.03 24.30
CA LYS A 855 27.98 -32.47 24.60
C LYS A 855 26.56 -33.05 24.66
N ASP A 856 25.65 -32.33 25.31
CA ASP A 856 24.26 -32.76 25.49
C ASP A 856 23.51 -32.77 24.15
N LEU A 857 23.88 -31.86 23.24
CA LEU A 857 23.33 -31.83 21.88
C LEU A 857 23.81 -33.02 21.02
N SER A 858 25.09 -33.40 21.14
CA SER A 858 25.61 -34.57 20.41
C SER A 858 24.91 -35.86 20.86
N ASP A 859 24.74 -36.06 22.17
CA ASP A 859 24.04 -37.21 22.73
C ASP A 859 22.56 -37.23 22.28
N LEU A 860 21.90 -36.07 22.22
CA LEU A 860 20.55 -35.94 21.67
C LEU A 860 20.48 -36.33 20.19
N ILE A 861 21.41 -35.86 19.34
CA ILE A 861 21.43 -36.22 17.91
C ILE A 861 21.67 -37.72 17.70
N ASP A 862 22.55 -38.34 18.51
CA ASP A 862 22.76 -39.79 18.47
C ASP A 862 21.45 -40.55 18.82
N LYS A 863 20.68 -40.07 19.79
CA LYS A 863 19.36 -40.64 20.11
C LYS A 863 18.33 -40.43 19.00
N VAL A 864 18.32 -39.26 18.37
CA VAL A 864 17.44 -38.95 17.23
C VAL A 864 17.70 -39.90 16.07
N PHE A 865 18.96 -40.12 15.71
CA PHE A 865 19.30 -41.08 14.66
C PHE A 865 18.98 -42.52 15.06
N SER A 866 19.21 -42.90 16.32
CA SER A 866 18.77 -44.22 16.81
C SER A 866 17.25 -44.40 16.73
N PHE A 867 16.47 -43.36 16.98
CA PHE A 867 15.01 -43.38 16.85
C PHE A 867 14.60 -43.51 15.39
N ILE A 868 15.22 -42.75 14.48
CA ILE A 868 14.99 -42.85 13.04
C ILE A 868 15.32 -44.26 12.55
N ASP A 869 16.43 -44.85 12.97
CA ASP A 869 16.82 -46.20 12.55
C ASP A 869 15.79 -47.26 13.02
N ARG A 870 15.27 -47.14 14.24
CA ARG A 870 14.17 -47.98 14.76
C ARG A 870 12.86 -47.76 14.00
N LEU A 871 12.55 -46.52 13.63
CA LEU A 871 11.37 -46.15 12.84
C LEU A 871 11.44 -46.76 11.43
N LEU A 872 12.59 -46.63 10.75
CA LEU A 872 12.81 -47.21 9.42
C LEU A 872 12.84 -48.75 9.43
N ASN A 873 13.19 -49.37 10.55
CA ASN A 873 13.08 -50.83 10.73
C ASN A 873 11.67 -51.29 11.14
N GLY A 874 10.81 -50.36 11.56
CA GLY A 874 9.46 -50.63 12.03
C GLY A 874 9.37 -51.21 13.45
N ASP A 875 10.46 -51.14 14.23
CA ASP A 875 10.59 -51.67 15.60
C ASP A 875 10.06 -50.69 16.66
N ILE A 876 9.56 -49.53 16.23
CA ILE A 876 9.06 -48.48 17.10
C ILE A 876 7.61 -48.72 17.46
N THR A 877 7.22 -48.46 18.70
CA THR A 877 5.82 -48.64 19.14
C THR A 877 4.96 -47.42 18.82
N LEU A 878 3.65 -47.60 18.74
CA LEU A 878 2.72 -46.47 18.52
C LEU A 878 2.77 -45.47 19.67
N GLN A 879 2.94 -45.95 20.91
CA GLN A 879 3.13 -45.12 22.10
C GLN A 879 4.36 -44.20 21.96
N GLU A 880 5.48 -44.72 21.47
CA GLU A 880 6.68 -43.91 21.22
C GLU A 880 6.49 -42.88 20.08
N MET A 881 5.53 -43.10 19.19
CA MET A 881 5.19 -42.21 18.09
C MET A 881 4.08 -41.21 18.43
N ASP A 882 3.45 -41.28 19.60
CA ASP A 882 2.25 -40.51 19.95
C ASP A 882 2.47 -38.99 19.80
N TYR A 883 3.63 -38.50 20.23
CA TYR A 883 4.02 -37.09 20.07
C TYR A 883 4.17 -36.65 18.60
N LEU A 884 4.46 -37.57 17.68
CA LEU A 884 4.54 -37.29 16.25
C LEU A 884 3.16 -37.07 15.61
N LYS A 885 2.05 -37.42 16.28
CA LYS A 885 0.69 -37.12 15.78
C LYS A 885 0.53 -35.64 15.44
N THR A 886 1.04 -34.76 16.30
CA THR A 886 1.03 -33.30 16.07
C THR A 886 1.75 -32.91 14.79
N VAL A 887 2.87 -33.56 14.47
CA VAL A 887 3.64 -33.30 13.25
C VAL A 887 2.84 -33.71 12.01
N PHE A 888 2.20 -34.89 12.04
CA PHE A 888 1.28 -35.31 10.97
C PHE A 888 0.04 -34.41 10.87
N HIS A 889 -0.45 -33.87 11.99
CA HIS A 889 -1.62 -33.00 12.05
C HIS A 889 -1.39 -31.57 11.57
N ASP A 890 -0.20 -31.03 11.81
CA ASP A 890 0.12 -29.61 11.63
C ASP A 890 0.98 -29.34 10.40
N LYS A 891 1.65 -30.35 9.85
CA LYS A 891 2.55 -30.21 8.71
C LYS A 891 2.05 -30.98 7.50
N ASN A 892 2.28 -30.39 6.33
CA ASN A 892 1.89 -31.00 5.09
C ASN A 892 2.93 -32.02 4.62
N ILE A 893 2.95 -33.20 5.23
CA ILE A 893 4.02 -34.20 5.05
C ILE A 893 3.73 -35.05 3.81
N ASP A 894 4.62 -34.97 2.82
CA ASP A 894 4.75 -36.04 1.84
C ASP A 894 5.61 -37.17 2.44
N VAL A 895 4.92 -38.14 3.03
CA VAL A 895 5.53 -39.30 3.70
C VAL A 895 6.58 -39.97 2.82
N LYS A 896 6.36 -40.03 1.50
CA LYS A 896 7.28 -40.72 0.59
C LYS A 896 8.59 -39.97 0.41
N GLU A 897 8.54 -38.65 0.26
CA GLU A 897 9.74 -37.82 0.14
C GLU A 897 10.50 -37.69 1.47
N GLU A 898 9.78 -37.67 2.59
CA GLU A 898 10.37 -37.69 3.93
C GLU A 898 11.09 -39.00 4.23
N VAL A 899 10.44 -40.13 3.95
CA VAL A 899 11.05 -41.46 4.10
C VAL A 899 12.26 -41.60 3.18
N LYS A 900 12.19 -41.16 1.91
CA LYS A 900 13.36 -41.13 1.02
C LYS A 900 14.51 -40.31 1.60
N THR A 901 14.22 -39.16 2.19
CA THR A 901 15.22 -38.29 2.82
C THR A 901 15.86 -38.97 4.04
N LEU A 902 15.06 -39.64 4.88
CA LEU A 902 15.55 -40.41 6.03
C LEU A 902 16.32 -41.69 5.62
N PHE A 903 15.97 -42.33 4.50
CA PHE A 903 16.72 -43.47 3.95
C PHE A 903 18.03 -43.06 3.26
N ALA A 904 18.04 -41.93 2.55
CA ALA A 904 19.27 -41.38 1.95
C ALA A 904 20.36 -41.14 3.00
N ASN A 905 19.94 -40.72 4.19
CA ASN A 905 20.76 -40.56 5.39
C ASN A 905 21.38 -41.88 5.92
N ARG A 906 20.81 -43.05 5.60
CA ARG A 906 21.27 -44.38 6.08
C ARG A 906 22.27 -45.08 5.14
N LEU A 907 22.20 -44.83 3.83
CA LEU A 907 22.91 -45.59 2.79
C LEU A 907 24.45 -45.53 2.85
N ILE A 908 25.04 -44.52 3.48
CA ILE A 908 26.51 -44.36 3.56
C ILE A 908 27.16 -45.28 4.60
N ILE A 909 26.40 -45.72 5.63
CA ILE A 909 26.93 -46.64 6.66
C ILE A 909 27.07 -48.05 6.10
N ASP A 910 26.12 -48.49 5.28
CA ASP A 910 26.12 -49.83 4.70
C ASP A 910 27.14 -49.97 3.54
N ASN A 911 27.34 -48.92 2.72
CA ASN A 911 28.35 -48.91 1.65
C ASN A 911 29.81 -48.97 2.16
N LYS A 912 30.06 -48.62 3.44
CA LYS A 912 31.39 -48.83 4.07
C LYS A 912 31.63 -50.26 4.54
N ARG A 913 30.61 -51.12 4.58
CA ARG A 913 30.75 -52.55 4.89
C ARG A 913 30.83 -53.44 3.65
N GLU A 914 30.34 -52.98 2.50
CA GLU A 914 30.34 -53.74 1.23
C GLU A 914 31.25 -53.13 0.17
N THR A 915 32.49 -52.75 0.52
CA THR A 915 33.49 -52.33 -0.48
C THR A 915 34.20 -53.53 -1.10
N THR A 916 33.44 -54.54 -1.56
CA THR A 916 33.93 -55.59 -2.46
C THR A 916 32.77 -56.32 -3.15
N ARG A 917 32.17 -55.71 -4.19
CA ARG A 917 31.71 -56.38 -5.44
C ARG A 917 30.77 -55.52 -6.31
N THR A 918 31.29 -55.14 -7.49
CA THR A 918 30.65 -55.04 -8.82
C THR A 918 29.34 -54.27 -9.06
N THR A 919 29.40 -53.44 -10.11
CA THR A 919 28.43 -52.53 -10.78
C THR A 919 27.07 -53.12 -11.21
N THR A 920 26.80 -54.40 -10.95
CA THR A 920 25.49 -55.03 -11.19
C THR A 920 24.65 -55.14 -9.90
N ALA A 921 25.30 -55.03 -8.73
CA ALA A 921 24.64 -55.01 -7.42
C ALA A 921 23.97 -53.66 -7.10
N GLU A 922 24.47 -52.54 -7.66
CA GLU A 922 23.89 -51.21 -7.41
C GLU A 922 22.46 -51.08 -7.95
N ILE A 923 22.15 -51.67 -9.12
CA ILE A 923 20.79 -51.66 -9.70
C ILE A 923 19.83 -52.55 -8.90
N ILE A 924 20.31 -53.71 -8.41
CA ILE A 924 19.52 -54.63 -7.57
C ILE A 924 19.32 -54.02 -6.16
N SER A 925 20.32 -53.33 -5.61
CA SER A 925 20.24 -52.64 -4.32
C SER A 925 19.30 -51.43 -4.34
N GLN A 926 19.27 -50.67 -5.45
CA GLN A 926 18.30 -49.58 -5.64
C GLN A 926 16.86 -50.11 -5.75
N GLY A 927 16.65 -51.25 -6.43
CA GLY A 927 15.35 -51.94 -6.48
C GLY A 927 14.87 -52.42 -5.10
N GLN A 928 15.76 -53.00 -4.28
CA GLN A 928 15.45 -53.43 -2.91
C GLN A 928 15.23 -52.26 -1.94
N ASN A 929 15.97 -51.16 -2.09
CA ASN A 929 15.78 -49.96 -1.27
C ASN A 929 14.44 -49.27 -1.59
N ASN A 930 14.04 -49.21 -2.86
CA ASN A 930 12.72 -48.70 -3.22
C ASN A 930 11.60 -49.56 -2.61
N GLN A 931 11.75 -50.89 -2.57
CA GLN A 931 10.78 -51.77 -1.89
C GLN A 931 10.68 -51.50 -0.38
N LYS A 932 11.82 -51.32 0.30
CA LYS A 932 11.85 -50.95 1.74
C LYS A 932 11.26 -49.55 1.99
N ILE A 933 11.53 -48.59 1.11
CA ILE A 933 10.94 -47.25 1.18
C ILE A 933 9.42 -47.35 1.08
N GLU A 934 8.88 -48.09 0.10
CA GLU A 934 7.42 -48.25 -0.05
C GLU A 934 6.80 -48.95 1.18
N GLN A 935 7.47 -49.96 1.75
CA GLN A 935 7.00 -50.62 2.98
C GLN A 935 6.93 -49.65 4.18
N VAL A 936 7.96 -48.86 4.41
CA VAL A 936 7.95 -47.86 5.49
C VAL A 936 6.93 -46.75 5.21
N CYS A 937 6.76 -46.35 3.95
CA CYS A 937 5.70 -45.42 3.55
C CYS A 937 4.31 -45.95 3.90
N GLU A 938 4.04 -47.22 3.63
CA GLU A 938 2.78 -47.88 3.96
C GLU A 938 2.53 -47.87 5.47
N TRP A 939 3.54 -48.21 6.28
CA TRP A 939 3.43 -48.19 7.74
C TRP A 939 3.11 -46.79 8.28
N LEU A 940 3.85 -45.78 7.81
CA LEU A 940 3.67 -44.39 8.25
C LEU A 940 2.35 -43.79 7.75
N ARG A 941 1.89 -44.14 6.55
CA ARG A 941 0.57 -43.73 6.05
C ARG A 941 -0.56 -44.35 6.86
N THR A 942 -0.45 -45.63 7.19
CA THR A 942 -1.41 -46.30 8.09
C THR A 942 -1.45 -45.59 9.45
N TYR A 943 -0.28 -45.23 9.99
CA TYR A 943 -0.19 -44.45 11.23
C TYR A 943 -0.77 -43.03 11.10
N GLN A 944 -0.54 -42.36 9.97
CA GLN A 944 -1.08 -41.03 9.68
C GLN A 944 -2.61 -41.07 9.66
N TYR A 945 -3.21 -42.02 8.95
CA TYR A 945 -4.66 -42.21 8.95
C TYR A 945 -5.19 -42.52 10.35
N TYR A 946 -4.50 -43.38 11.12
CA TYR A 946 -4.84 -43.62 12.53
C TYR A 946 -4.83 -42.32 13.35
N SER A 947 -3.80 -41.49 13.20
CA SER A 947 -3.70 -40.24 13.94
C SER A 947 -4.87 -39.29 13.64
N TYR A 948 -5.44 -39.34 12.44
CA TYR A 948 -6.57 -38.52 12.01
C TYR A 948 -7.94 -39.15 12.26
N LEU A 949 -8.01 -40.41 12.69
CA LEU A 949 -9.24 -41.19 12.76
C LEU A 949 -10.34 -40.48 13.58
N ASN A 950 -10.01 -40.01 14.78
CA ASN A 950 -10.95 -39.29 15.64
C ASN A 950 -11.44 -37.97 15.02
N ILE A 951 -10.57 -37.27 14.28
CA ILE A 951 -10.92 -36.01 13.61
C ILE A 951 -11.87 -36.28 12.44
N ILE A 952 -11.64 -37.37 11.69
CA ILE A 952 -12.51 -37.78 10.59
C ILE A 952 -13.90 -38.15 11.13
N ILE A 953 -13.95 -38.97 12.18
CA ILE A 953 -15.20 -39.37 12.84
C ILE A 953 -15.95 -38.16 13.37
N ASP A 954 -15.28 -37.30 14.14
CA ASP A 954 -15.87 -36.06 14.66
C ASP A 954 -16.40 -35.18 13.53
N CYS A 955 -15.65 -35.01 12.44
CA CYS A 955 -16.08 -34.22 11.29
C CYS A 955 -17.37 -34.78 10.65
N VAL A 956 -17.41 -36.09 10.40
CA VAL A 956 -18.60 -36.74 9.80
C VAL A 956 -19.83 -36.59 10.69
N GLN A 957 -19.67 -36.80 11.99
CA GLN A 957 -20.76 -36.67 12.97
C GLN A 957 -21.21 -35.22 13.14
N LYS A 958 -20.27 -34.29 13.29
CA LYS A 958 -20.51 -32.86 13.56
C LYS A 958 -21.26 -32.18 12.42
N PHE A 959 -21.06 -32.62 11.19
CA PHE A 959 -21.75 -32.08 10.03
C PHE A 959 -22.90 -32.96 9.53
N ASP A 960 -23.23 -34.08 10.19
CA ASP A 960 -24.31 -34.98 9.76
C ASP A 960 -24.19 -35.35 8.27
N ILE A 961 -22.99 -35.79 7.87
CA ILE A 961 -22.62 -36.07 6.47
C ILE A 961 -23.25 -37.38 5.97
N ILE A 962 -23.53 -38.35 6.84
CA ILE A 962 -24.09 -39.64 6.43
C ILE A 962 -25.59 -39.67 6.74
N LEU A 963 -26.39 -40.09 5.76
CA LEU A 963 -27.84 -40.20 5.89
C LEU A 963 -28.22 -41.18 7.01
N ASN A 964 -28.72 -40.66 8.13
CA ASN A 964 -29.28 -41.45 9.22
C ASN A 964 -30.57 -42.16 8.77
N SER A 965 -30.46 -43.39 8.26
CA SER A 965 -31.55 -44.36 8.34
C SER A 965 -31.25 -45.33 9.47
N ASP A 966 -31.96 -45.18 10.59
CA ASP A 966 -32.06 -46.11 11.72
C ASP A 966 -31.12 -47.34 11.69
N LYS A 967 -30.01 -47.20 12.44
CA LYS A 967 -28.89 -48.13 12.71
C LYS A 967 -27.69 -47.98 11.78
N ASN A 968 -26.63 -47.43 12.38
CA ASN A 968 -25.26 -47.84 12.21
C ASN A 968 -24.80 -47.93 10.76
N ASP A 969 -24.17 -46.87 10.25
CA ASP A 969 -23.17 -47.10 9.22
C ASP A 969 -22.10 -47.99 9.86
N GLU A 970 -22.21 -49.30 9.59
CA GLU A 970 -21.35 -50.36 10.11
C GLU A 970 -19.88 -49.97 9.87
N SER A 971 -19.58 -49.16 8.85
CA SER A 971 -18.24 -48.65 8.57
C SER A 971 -17.71 -47.68 9.62
N ILE A 972 -18.52 -46.72 10.13
CA ILE A 972 -18.09 -45.73 11.14
C ILE A 972 -18.10 -46.34 12.53
N ASP A 973 -19.10 -47.15 12.85
CA ASP A 973 -19.16 -47.79 14.16
C ASP A 973 -18.01 -48.80 14.33
N ASN A 974 -17.66 -49.54 13.27
CA ASN A 974 -16.46 -50.39 13.28
C ASN A 974 -15.16 -49.60 13.47
N LEU A 975 -15.09 -48.35 12.98
CA LEU A 975 -13.94 -47.47 13.19
C LEU A 975 -13.92 -46.87 14.61
N GLN A 976 -15.08 -46.63 15.23
CA GLN A 976 -15.20 -46.17 16.62
C GLN A 976 -14.89 -47.27 17.64
N GLU A 977 -15.28 -48.51 17.33
CA GLU A 977 -14.99 -49.70 18.15
C GLU A 977 -13.56 -50.23 17.94
N MET A 978 -12.80 -49.64 17.02
CA MET A 978 -11.45 -50.03 16.67
C MET A 978 -10.47 -49.78 17.82
N ASN A 979 -10.22 -50.80 18.64
CA ASN A 979 -9.36 -50.70 19.82
C ASN A 979 -7.88 -50.85 19.43
N ILE A 980 -7.13 -49.74 19.49
CA ILE A 980 -5.76 -49.69 18.99
C ILE A 980 -4.76 -49.97 20.10
N ASN A 981 -4.00 -51.07 19.96
CA ASN A 981 -2.99 -51.44 20.94
C ASN A 981 -1.76 -50.55 20.77
N GLU A 982 -1.58 -49.59 21.68
CA GLU A 982 -0.47 -48.63 21.64
C GLU A 982 0.93 -49.29 21.76
N ASN A 983 1.01 -50.52 22.26
CA ASN A 983 2.25 -51.31 22.31
C ASN A 983 2.57 -52.03 20.98
N CYS A 984 1.71 -51.91 19.97
CA CYS A 984 1.95 -52.47 18.65
C CYS A 984 3.16 -51.77 18.00
N SER A 985 4.03 -52.55 17.33
CA SER A 985 5.13 -51.99 16.57
C SER A 985 4.64 -51.42 15.23
N LEU A 986 5.29 -50.40 14.71
CA LEU A 986 4.94 -49.75 13.45
C LEU A 986 4.89 -50.77 12.30
N LYS A 987 5.80 -51.76 12.27
CA LYS A 987 5.77 -52.84 11.28
C LYS A 987 4.48 -53.67 11.30
N LYS A 988 3.88 -53.87 12.48
CA LYS A 988 2.66 -54.67 12.67
C LYS A 988 1.40 -53.84 12.45
N ILE A 989 1.51 -52.50 12.31
CA ILE A 989 0.36 -51.61 12.14
C ILE A 989 -0.36 -51.87 10.83
N SER A 990 0.36 -52.03 9.71
CA SER A 990 -0.25 -52.20 8.39
C SER A 990 -0.86 -53.59 8.22
N GLU A 991 -0.33 -54.60 8.91
CA GLU A 991 -0.91 -55.94 8.97
C GLU A 991 -2.18 -55.98 9.84
N THR A 992 -2.16 -55.30 10.99
CA THR A 992 -3.27 -55.31 11.96
C THR A 992 -4.41 -54.37 11.55
N TYR A 993 -4.09 -53.26 10.88
CA TYR A 993 -5.03 -52.20 10.52
C TYR A 993 -5.04 -51.92 9.01
N LYS A 994 -4.86 -52.98 8.22
CA LYS A 994 -4.86 -52.94 6.75
C LYS A 994 -6.11 -52.30 6.17
N ASP A 995 -7.26 -52.59 6.79
CA ASP A 995 -8.57 -52.03 6.41
C ASP A 995 -8.57 -50.50 6.45
N LEU A 996 -7.94 -49.90 7.47
CA LEU A 996 -7.83 -48.45 7.61
C LEU A 996 -6.92 -47.83 6.52
N TYR A 997 -5.84 -48.51 6.12
CA TYR A 997 -5.05 -48.09 4.97
C TYR A 997 -5.84 -48.21 3.66
N GLU A 998 -6.50 -49.34 3.41
CA GLU A 998 -7.25 -49.58 2.17
C GLU A 998 -8.41 -48.60 1.98
N ARG A 999 -9.08 -48.20 3.05
CA ARG A 999 -10.18 -47.22 3.02
C ARG A 999 -9.70 -45.80 2.73
N PHE A 1000 -8.64 -45.34 3.40
CA PHE A 1000 -8.20 -43.95 3.30
C PHE A 1000 -7.05 -43.69 2.30
N GLN A 1001 -6.50 -44.71 1.64
CA GLN A 1001 -5.39 -44.56 0.67
C GLN A 1001 -5.66 -43.58 -0.48
N LYS A 1002 -6.93 -43.31 -0.80
CA LYS A 1002 -7.34 -42.32 -1.80
C LYS A 1002 -7.13 -40.88 -1.33
N LEU A 1003 -7.09 -40.66 -0.01
CA LEU A 1003 -6.88 -39.36 0.60
C LEU A 1003 -5.38 -39.06 0.72
N THR A 1004 -4.98 -37.94 0.14
CA THR A 1004 -3.66 -37.33 0.40
C THR A 1004 -3.66 -36.59 1.73
N ASN A 1005 -2.48 -36.24 2.24
CA ASN A 1005 -2.37 -35.45 3.47
C ASN A 1005 -3.08 -34.08 3.39
N HIS A 1006 -3.14 -33.47 2.21
CA HIS A 1006 -3.89 -32.22 2.02
C HIS A 1006 -5.38 -32.40 2.31
N HIS A 1007 -5.97 -33.55 1.94
CA HIS A 1007 -7.36 -33.87 2.27
C HIS A 1007 -7.54 -34.05 3.78
N LEU A 1008 -6.61 -34.73 4.47
CA LEU A 1008 -6.67 -34.90 5.92
C LEU A 1008 -6.57 -33.55 6.65
N GLN A 1009 -5.69 -32.66 6.19
CA GLN A 1009 -5.59 -31.30 6.71
C GLN A 1009 -6.84 -30.46 6.42
N LEU A 1010 -7.47 -30.62 5.25
CA LEU A 1010 -8.75 -29.99 4.94
C LEU A 1010 -9.84 -30.44 5.93
N ILE A 1011 -9.95 -31.74 6.21
CA ILE A 1011 -10.90 -32.29 7.20
C ILE A 1011 -10.68 -31.64 8.58
N LYS A 1012 -9.42 -31.56 9.02
CA LYS A 1012 -9.07 -30.89 10.29
C LYS A 1012 -9.44 -29.40 10.28
N ALA A 1013 -9.01 -28.66 9.25
CA ALA A 1013 -9.28 -27.23 9.14
C ALA A 1013 -10.78 -26.93 9.11
N ILE A 1014 -11.57 -27.74 8.41
CA ILE A 1014 -13.02 -27.61 8.38
C ILE A 1014 -13.66 -27.99 9.71
N SER A 1015 -13.17 -29.02 10.41
CA SER A 1015 -13.67 -29.33 11.76
C SER A 1015 -13.37 -28.19 12.74
N GLU A 1016 -12.18 -27.57 12.68
CA GLU A 1016 -11.80 -26.38 13.46
C GLU A 1016 -12.67 -25.16 13.09
N CYS A 1017 -12.90 -24.93 11.78
CA CYS A 1017 -13.69 -23.83 11.24
C CYS A 1017 -15.15 -24.22 10.96
N SER A 1018 -15.79 -25.00 11.85
CA SER A 1018 -17.11 -25.58 11.58
C SER A 1018 -18.23 -24.57 11.30
N HIS A 1019 -18.07 -23.34 11.78
CA HIS A 1019 -19.01 -22.25 11.52
C HIS A 1019 -19.13 -21.90 10.03
N VAL A 1020 -18.07 -22.14 9.22
CA VAL A 1020 -18.09 -21.90 7.76
C VAL A 1020 -19.05 -22.87 7.09
N VAL A 1021 -18.93 -24.17 7.34
CA VAL A 1021 -19.84 -25.18 6.79
C VAL A 1021 -21.26 -24.98 7.30
N GLN A 1022 -21.45 -24.65 8.58
CA GLN A 1022 -22.76 -24.33 9.13
C GLN A 1022 -23.40 -23.10 8.47
N MET A 1023 -22.61 -22.08 8.16
CA MET A 1023 -23.06 -20.90 7.41
C MET A 1023 -23.52 -21.30 6.01
N ILE A 1024 -22.71 -22.09 5.29
CA ILE A 1024 -23.03 -22.55 3.94
C ILE A 1024 -24.32 -23.40 3.93
N LYS A 1025 -24.50 -24.29 4.92
CA LYS A 1025 -25.75 -25.04 5.14
C LYS A 1025 -26.93 -24.13 5.44
N LYS A 1026 -26.78 -23.19 6.38
CA LYS A 1026 -27.85 -22.27 6.82
C LYS A 1026 -28.37 -21.40 5.68
N PHE A 1027 -27.49 -20.94 4.80
CA PHE A 1027 -27.86 -20.11 3.64
C PHE A 1027 -28.16 -20.92 2.38
N ASP A 1028 -28.11 -22.25 2.46
CA ASP A 1028 -28.41 -23.19 1.39
C ASP A 1028 -27.67 -22.85 0.07
N LEU A 1029 -26.37 -22.55 0.19
CA LEU A 1029 -25.61 -21.98 -0.93
C LEU A 1029 -25.38 -22.94 -2.09
N TYR A 1030 -25.46 -24.25 -1.88
CA TYR A 1030 -25.36 -25.25 -2.96
C TYR A 1030 -26.70 -25.60 -3.62
N SER A 1031 -27.83 -25.05 -3.15
CA SER A 1031 -29.08 -25.12 -3.92
C SER A 1031 -28.95 -24.34 -5.23
N THR A 1032 -29.78 -24.66 -6.23
CA THR A 1032 -29.77 -23.92 -7.50
C THR A 1032 -30.01 -22.41 -7.29
N GLN A 1033 -30.82 -22.04 -6.30
CA GLN A 1033 -31.10 -20.65 -5.97
C GLN A 1033 -29.98 -20.00 -5.14
N GLY A 1034 -29.38 -20.74 -4.21
CA GLY A 1034 -28.21 -20.30 -3.43
C GLY A 1034 -26.98 -20.08 -4.31
N LEU A 1035 -26.68 -21.02 -5.21
CA LEU A 1035 -25.59 -20.93 -6.16
C LEU A 1035 -25.77 -19.71 -7.07
N ARG A 1036 -26.99 -19.48 -7.56
CA ARG A 1036 -27.29 -18.28 -8.35
C ARG A 1036 -27.01 -17.00 -7.56
N ARG A 1037 -27.46 -16.90 -6.30
CA ARG A 1037 -27.20 -15.74 -5.43
C ARG A 1037 -25.71 -15.57 -5.14
N PHE A 1038 -24.99 -16.67 -4.93
CA PHE A 1038 -23.56 -16.67 -4.70
C PHE A 1038 -22.80 -16.17 -5.92
N LEU A 1039 -23.15 -16.64 -7.13
CA LEU A 1039 -22.56 -16.19 -8.38
C LEU A 1039 -22.88 -14.72 -8.67
N GLU A 1040 -24.13 -14.28 -8.45
CA GLU A 1040 -24.53 -12.88 -8.59
C GLU A 1040 -23.76 -11.97 -7.59
N LEU A 1041 -23.60 -12.41 -6.34
CA LEU A 1041 -22.81 -11.70 -5.33
C LEU A 1041 -21.34 -11.65 -5.75
N ARG A 1042 -20.76 -12.78 -6.17
CA ARG A 1042 -19.38 -12.85 -6.66
C ARG A 1042 -19.14 -11.86 -7.80
N ASP A 1043 -20.02 -11.85 -8.80
CA ASP A 1043 -19.85 -11.02 -10.00
C ASP A 1043 -20.01 -9.53 -9.67
N ASN A 1044 -20.97 -9.19 -8.79
CA ASN A 1044 -21.16 -7.82 -8.29
C ASN A 1044 -19.95 -7.34 -7.47
N LEU A 1045 -19.46 -8.17 -6.55
CA LEU A 1045 -18.30 -7.85 -5.71
C LEU A 1045 -17.01 -7.81 -6.52
N THR A 1046 -16.83 -8.69 -7.51
CA THR A 1046 -15.69 -8.65 -8.44
C THR A 1046 -15.66 -7.32 -9.19
N THR A 1047 -16.82 -6.81 -9.61
CA THR A 1047 -16.93 -5.54 -10.33
C THR A 1047 -16.69 -4.33 -9.42
N GLN A 1048 -17.14 -4.39 -8.16
CA GLN A 1048 -16.96 -3.30 -7.19
C GLN A 1048 -15.57 -3.25 -6.54
N PHE A 1049 -14.88 -4.39 -6.39
CA PHE A 1049 -13.64 -4.52 -5.62
C PHE A 1049 -12.35 -4.49 -6.43
N GLN A 1050 -12.41 -4.25 -7.75
CA GLN A 1050 -11.24 -4.15 -8.63
C GLN A 1050 -10.14 -3.18 -8.14
N LEU A 1051 -10.46 -2.25 -7.22
CA LEU A 1051 -9.52 -1.24 -6.68
C LEU A 1051 -9.19 -1.41 -5.18
N GLN A 1052 -9.66 -2.47 -4.50
CA GLN A 1052 -9.43 -2.67 -3.06
C GLN A 1052 -8.89 -4.07 -2.75
N GLU A 1053 -7.58 -4.15 -2.50
CA GLU A 1053 -6.81 -5.39 -2.25
C GLU A 1053 -7.41 -6.26 -1.13
N ARG A 1054 -7.83 -5.64 -0.02
CA ARG A 1054 -8.46 -6.34 1.11
C ARG A 1054 -9.76 -7.04 0.73
N ASN A 1055 -10.58 -6.42 -0.12
CA ASN A 1055 -11.88 -6.97 -0.49
C ASN A 1055 -11.76 -8.07 -1.56
N ASN A 1056 -10.75 -7.97 -2.44
CA ASN A 1056 -10.39 -9.06 -3.33
C ASN A 1056 -9.91 -10.30 -2.56
N MET A 1057 -9.17 -10.12 -1.47
CA MET A 1057 -8.76 -11.21 -0.58
C MET A 1057 -9.97 -11.90 0.06
N ILE A 1058 -10.93 -11.14 0.59
CA ILE A 1058 -12.18 -11.68 1.18
C ILE A 1058 -12.98 -12.46 0.13
N LEU A 1059 -13.13 -11.89 -1.06
CA LEU A 1059 -13.86 -12.53 -2.16
C LEU A 1059 -13.20 -13.84 -2.60
N ASN A 1060 -11.86 -13.85 -2.75
CA ASN A 1060 -11.11 -15.06 -3.08
C ASN A 1060 -11.25 -16.12 -1.99
N SER A 1061 -11.20 -15.71 -0.71
CA SER A 1061 -11.37 -16.62 0.43
C SER A 1061 -12.76 -17.27 0.42
N LEU A 1062 -13.80 -16.49 0.09
CA LEU A 1062 -15.17 -16.98 -0.04
C LEU A 1062 -15.34 -17.96 -1.21
N ILE A 1063 -14.71 -17.69 -2.36
CA ILE A 1063 -14.73 -18.57 -3.54
C ILE A 1063 -14.03 -19.90 -3.24
N ILE A 1064 -12.85 -19.85 -2.63
CA ILE A 1064 -12.07 -21.03 -2.27
C ILE A 1064 -12.82 -21.86 -1.24
N SER A 1065 -13.37 -21.23 -0.20
CA SER A 1065 -14.17 -21.90 0.83
C SER A 1065 -15.40 -22.58 0.23
N TYR A 1066 -16.11 -21.92 -0.70
CA TYR A 1066 -17.24 -22.51 -1.42
C TYR A 1066 -16.81 -23.70 -2.31
N ALA A 1067 -15.62 -23.70 -2.90
CA ALA A 1067 -15.18 -24.86 -3.69
C ALA A 1067 -14.81 -26.07 -2.80
N LEU A 1068 -14.20 -25.81 -1.64
CA LEU A 1068 -13.63 -26.87 -0.79
C LEU A 1068 -14.60 -27.44 0.25
N CYS A 1069 -15.66 -26.70 0.61
CA CYS A 1069 -16.64 -27.15 1.61
C CYS A 1069 -17.72 -28.09 1.05
N GLU A 1070 -17.80 -28.28 -0.27
CA GLU A 1070 -18.90 -29.01 -0.93
C GLU A 1070 -19.11 -30.43 -0.37
N PRO A 1071 -18.07 -31.26 -0.19
CA PRO A 1071 -18.25 -32.62 0.35
C PRO A 1071 -18.74 -32.67 1.80
N PHE A 1072 -18.64 -31.57 2.55
CA PHE A 1072 -19.03 -31.48 3.96
C PHE A 1072 -20.46 -30.95 4.14
N VAL A 1073 -21.07 -30.46 3.06
CA VAL A 1073 -22.42 -29.92 3.10
C VAL A 1073 -23.47 -30.96 2.76
N HIS A 1074 -23.20 -31.76 1.72
CA HIS A 1074 -24.14 -32.77 1.24
C HIS A 1074 -24.13 -34.02 2.11
N GLN A 1075 -25.30 -34.63 2.23
CA GLN A 1075 -25.40 -35.96 2.84
C GLN A 1075 -25.08 -37.02 1.79
N VAL A 1076 -24.37 -38.07 2.18
CA VAL A 1076 -24.02 -39.23 1.36
C VAL A 1076 -24.56 -40.52 1.99
N GLU A 1077 -24.58 -41.62 1.24
CA GLU A 1077 -25.14 -42.88 1.70
C GLU A 1077 -24.21 -43.64 2.66
N ASN A 1078 -22.88 -43.49 2.53
CA ASN A 1078 -21.87 -44.18 3.35
C ASN A 1078 -20.53 -43.42 3.39
N LEU A 1079 -19.63 -43.86 4.28
CA LEU A 1079 -18.29 -43.27 4.44
C LEU A 1079 -17.43 -43.34 3.18
N GLU A 1080 -17.51 -44.42 2.41
CA GLU A 1080 -16.73 -44.58 1.17
C GLU A 1080 -17.10 -43.54 0.12
N GLU A 1081 -18.39 -43.21 -0.01
CA GLU A 1081 -18.87 -42.15 -0.89
C GLU A 1081 -18.33 -40.77 -0.47
N PHE A 1082 -18.28 -40.48 0.83
CA PHE A 1082 -17.67 -39.25 1.34
C PHE A 1082 -16.17 -39.17 1.00
N ILE A 1083 -15.43 -40.27 1.19
CA ILE A 1083 -14.01 -40.36 0.85
C ILE A 1083 -13.79 -40.15 -0.65
N ASP A 1084 -14.63 -40.74 -1.49
CA ASP A 1084 -14.54 -40.59 -2.95
C ASP A 1084 -14.87 -39.17 -3.42
N ASN A 1085 -15.82 -38.49 -2.75
CA ASN A 1085 -16.13 -37.09 -3.04
C ASN A 1085 -15.01 -36.15 -2.59
N LEU A 1086 -14.38 -36.41 -1.44
CA LEU A 1086 -13.19 -35.69 -1.00
C LEU A 1086 -12.01 -35.88 -1.95
N ALA A 1087 -11.74 -37.12 -2.37
CA ALA A 1087 -10.60 -37.43 -3.23
C ALA A 1087 -10.66 -36.79 -4.64
N LYS A 1088 -11.85 -36.31 -5.07
CA LYS A 1088 -12.03 -35.56 -6.31
C LYS A 1088 -11.50 -34.11 -6.23
N LEU A 1089 -11.24 -33.59 -5.02
CA LEU A 1089 -10.70 -32.24 -4.83
C LEU A 1089 -9.21 -32.20 -5.20
N SER A 1090 -8.86 -31.54 -6.30
CA SER A 1090 -7.48 -31.51 -6.81
C SER A 1090 -6.67 -30.27 -6.41
N ASN A 1091 -7.31 -29.22 -5.90
CA ASN A 1091 -6.71 -27.90 -5.63
C ASN A 1091 -6.67 -27.56 -4.13
N ILE A 1092 -6.13 -28.45 -3.32
CA ILE A 1092 -5.93 -28.19 -1.88
C ILE A 1092 -4.45 -27.86 -1.67
N ASP A 1093 -4.14 -26.64 -1.21
CA ASP A 1093 -2.80 -26.22 -0.80
C ASP A 1093 -2.85 -25.43 0.52
N GLU A 1094 -1.69 -25.13 1.12
CA GLU A 1094 -1.61 -24.43 2.41
C GLU A 1094 -2.31 -23.06 2.37
N THR A 1095 -2.20 -22.33 1.26
CA THR A 1095 -2.88 -21.05 1.07
C THR A 1095 -4.40 -21.21 1.04
N SER A 1096 -4.91 -22.28 0.43
CA SER A 1096 -6.35 -22.56 0.39
C SER A 1096 -6.90 -22.90 1.77
N LEU A 1097 -6.11 -23.62 2.59
CA LEU A 1097 -6.47 -23.90 3.98
C LEU A 1097 -6.43 -22.64 4.85
N GLU A 1098 -5.49 -21.73 4.61
CA GLU A 1098 -5.42 -20.43 5.27
C GLU A 1098 -6.62 -19.53 4.89
N HIS A 1099 -7.08 -19.58 3.64
CA HIS A 1099 -8.29 -18.88 3.20
C HIS A 1099 -9.59 -19.36 3.87
N ILE A 1100 -9.62 -20.61 4.35
CA ILE A 1100 -10.75 -21.17 5.12
C ILE A 1100 -10.71 -20.70 6.59
N LYS A 1101 -9.52 -20.42 7.12
CA LYS A 1101 -9.30 -19.94 8.50
C LYS A 1101 -9.53 -18.43 8.59
#